data_AF-A0AAV3SYT8-F1
#
_entry.id   AF-A0AAV3SYT8-F1
#
_cell.length_a   1.000
_cell.length_b   1.000
_cell.length_c   1.000
_cell.angle_alpha   90.00
_cell.angle_beta   90.00
_cell.angle_gamma   90.00
#
_symmetry.space_group_name_H-M   'P 1'
#
loop_
_entity.id
_entity.type
_entity.pdbx_description
1 polymer ?
#
loop_
_entity_poly.entity_id
_entity_poly.type
_entity_poly.pdbx_seq_one_letter_code
_entity_poly.pdbx_strand_id
1 'polypeptide(L)'
;MRRRAFLKTAAAGTAAAATAGHAAALPQETIPPLVFDSTSALLDASMNPGLADDHVAVRAHESATAVDEDGNGDTVPYPDTRPPLVAVDGDVVAFGAPFATDETDFASGNDEFLLNAWDEHVGGGTVLWDEGHGQYYALSKFSRFESYAEANGYTVEPTTSLADDLPDADAVVVTSPDAFSAAELDALASFRDRGGAVFFHHQADYGGYDRTDALNEIAGALGLAFRFNDTEIVDSDHNAGAPYVVRTDQFNTAFPYFAPREGISSGLTFEVGERYTATVTNVADGDTVDVELDGGATETIRILGIDTPETAGNADAENPYEWEGLGDEPSGRDPDGEYPYLSEWGANASLLAEETLAGETVEFAFDPNEGVRGPYGRLLATVHYDADDTGDYDTNWSETVVETGHGRVYDSGYAGHDALVQAELAARADGTGVWAESDPDDSPTLANDPVESLAFPNAVPLTATSGSVPEESVVVAAHSSASRADAPLVAADPDRRVALVASTFLADDYGFLDLADDATPYGNYAFLTNLATALAERDGYLAIDGGHGQFSAGYAVSAESAQTYQRYLEGVDRGIEGVNDYTSGVLDGASALLVTAPATGLADGELDALQSFQADGGAVLFLGNATAPGNATARQNSLATALDTDLAFTTGTITDPDHNIDGTDAAPTTTVFPGDDSLFAPYDGTATLDQSTTTRSTTRSTTDPATSTSGSTPGFGALTAAAGVLGGAAYALRDRFDAD
;
A
#
# COMPACT_ATOMS: atom_id res chain seq x y z
N MET A 1 -9.08 -49.94 -23.75
CA MET A 1 -9.87 -50.86 -22.89
C MET A 1 -10.19 -50.12 -21.59
N ARG A 2 -11.49 -50.02 -21.29
CA ARG A 2 -12.22 -49.39 -20.15
C ARG A 2 -11.46 -48.90 -18.89
N ARG A 3 -11.80 -47.66 -18.47
CA ARG A 3 -12.37 -47.17 -17.18
C ARG A 3 -12.64 -45.65 -17.41
N ARG A 4 -13.82 -45.04 -17.50
CA ARG A 4 -15.09 -44.91 -16.73
C ARG A 4 -14.99 -44.22 -15.35
N ALA A 5 -15.65 -43.05 -15.29
CA ALA A 5 -16.26 -42.31 -14.16
C ALA A 5 -15.30 -41.51 -13.26
N PHE A 6 -15.57 -40.25 -12.88
CA PHE A 6 -16.80 -39.79 -12.22
C PHE A 6 -17.17 -38.32 -12.52
N LEU A 7 -18.45 -38.10 -12.87
CA LEU A 7 -19.15 -36.82 -12.72
C LEU A 7 -19.53 -36.64 -11.23
N LYS A 8 -19.24 -35.48 -10.64
CA LYS A 8 -19.84 -35.03 -9.37
C LYS A 8 -21.28 -34.57 -9.66
N THR A 9 -22.25 -35.37 -9.25
CA THR A 9 -23.65 -34.96 -9.14
C THR A 9 -23.90 -34.58 -7.68
N ALA A 10 -24.35 -33.36 -7.45
CA ALA A 10 -24.84 -32.88 -6.18
C ALA A 10 -25.94 -33.81 -5.62
N ALA A 11 -25.76 -34.28 -4.40
CA ALA A 11 -26.79 -34.94 -3.62
C ALA A 11 -27.03 -34.11 -2.36
N ALA A 12 -28.09 -33.32 -2.40
CA ALA A 12 -28.74 -32.82 -1.20
C ALA A 12 -29.29 -34.02 -0.40
N GLY A 13 -28.88 -34.15 0.86
CA GLY A 13 -29.33 -35.18 1.79
C GLY A 13 -28.95 -34.81 3.22
N THR A 14 -29.97 -34.58 4.03
CA THR A 14 -29.97 -33.95 5.36
C THR A 14 -29.41 -34.80 6.51
N ALA A 15 -28.90 -34.07 7.52
CA ALA A 15 -28.63 -34.43 8.91
C ALA A 15 -27.30 -35.15 9.24
N ALA A 16 -26.26 -34.35 9.46
CA ALA A 16 -25.21 -34.60 10.45
C ALA A 16 -24.97 -33.29 11.22
N ALA A 17 -24.70 -33.40 12.52
CA ALA A 17 -24.52 -32.28 13.43
C ALA A 17 -23.44 -31.31 12.95
N ALA A 18 -23.69 -30.01 13.12
CA ALA A 18 -22.70 -28.97 12.90
C ALA A 18 -21.57 -29.13 13.93
N THR A 19 -20.49 -29.79 13.53
CA THR A 19 -19.15 -29.39 13.92
C THR A 19 -18.76 -28.30 12.92
N ALA A 20 -18.40 -27.10 13.39
CA ALA A 20 -17.82 -26.08 12.52
C ALA A 20 -16.71 -26.74 11.69
N GLY A 21 -16.85 -26.71 10.36
CA GLY A 21 -15.95 -27.43 9.47
C GLY A 21 -14.76 -26.56 9.17
N HIS A 22 -13.63 -26.78 9.84
CA HIS A 22 -12.36 -26.16 9.47
C HIS A 22 -11.95 -26.55 8.05
N ALA A 23 -11.39 -25.59 7.32
CA ALA A 23 -10.84 -25.85 6.01
C ALA A 23 -9.52 -26.63 6.14
N ALA A 24 -9.31 -27.59 5.24
CA ALA A 24 -7.99 -28.20 5.07
C ALA A 24 -7.23 -27.36 4.05
N ALA A 25 -6.00 -26.97 4.40
CA ALA A 25 -5.10 -26.32 3.46
C ALA A 25 -4.83 -27.28 2.27
N LEU A 26 -4.93 -26.77 1.05
CA LEU A 26 -4.80 -27.59 -0.16
C LEU A 26 -3.39 -27.43 -0.75
N PRO A 27 -2.80 -28.50 -1.32
CA PRO A 27 -1.56 -28.34 -2.06
C PRO A 27 -1.81 -27.43 -3.26
N GLN A 28 -0.93 -26.46 -3.46
CA GLN A 28 -0.98 -25.59 -4.61
C GLN A 28 -0.88 -26.43 -5.90
N GLU A 29 -1.95 -26.47 -6.70
CA GLU A 29 -2.01 -27.25 -7.94
C GLU A 29 -1.44 -26.47 -9.14
N THR A 30 -1.47 -25.14 -9.07
CA THR A 30 -0.91 -24.23 -10.06
C THR A 30 -0.15 -23.08 -9.40
N ILE A 31 0.81 -22.48 -10.11
CA ILE A 31 1.45 -21.21 -9.72
C ILE A 31 0.41 -20.13 -9.34
N PRO A 32 0.80 -19.10 -8.55
CA PRO A 32 -0.06 -17.98 -8.20
C PRO A 32 -0.56 -17.25 -9.45
N PRO A 33 -1.60 -16.40 -9.32
CA PRO A 33 -2.04 -15.54 -10.41
C PRO A 33 -0.87 -14.75 -10.99
N LEU A 34 -0.89 -14.59 -12.31
CA LEU A 34 0.14 -13.86 -13.05
C LEU A 34 -0.22 -12.38 -13.08
N VAL A 35 0.80 -11.53 -13.02
CA VAL A 35 0.70 -10.08 -13.09
C VAL A 35 1.22 -9.60 -14.43
N PHE A 36 0.49 -8.70 -15.09
CA PHE A 36 0.82 -8.15 -16.38
C PHE A 36 0.79 -6.63 -16.25
N ASP A 37 1.93 -6.04 -15.92
CA ASP A 37 2.10 -4.59 -15.89
C ASP A 37 2.13 -4.04 -17.33
N SER A 38 1.25 -3.09 -17.61
CA SER A 38 1.22 -2.35 -18.87
C SER A 38 1.15 -3.31 -20.06
N THR A 39 0.08 -4.10 -20.11
CA THR A 39 -0.07 -5.19 -21.08
C THR A 39 -0.99 -4.87 -22.25
N SER A 40 -0.73 -5.51 -23.40
CA SER A 40 -1.57 -5.50 -24.59
C SER A 40 -2.17 -6.88 -24.89
N ALA A 41 -3.29 -6.90 -25.62
CA ALA A 41 -3.89 -8.13 -26.13
C ALA A 41 -3.13 -8.73 -27.32
N LEU A 42 -3.36 -10.02 -27.57
CA LEU A 42 -2.91 -10.72 -28.77
C LEU A 42 -4.07 -11.02 -29.73
N LEU A 43 -3.79 -10.92 -31.03
CA LEU A 43 -4.71 -11.10 -32.15
C LEU A 43 -4.39 -12.37 -32.94
N ASP A 44 -5.29 -12.76 -33.84
CA ASP A 44 -5.00 -13.80 -34.84
C ASP A 44 -4.04 -13.31 -35.95
N ALA A 45 -3.52 -14.23 -36.76
CA ALA A 45 -2.63 -13.94 -37.88
C ALA A 45 -3.21 -12.98 -38.95
N SER A 46 -4.51 -12.72 -38.91
CA SER A 46 -5.22 -11.79 -39.80
C SER A 46 -5.52 -10.44 -39.14
N MET A 47 -4.93 -10.16 -37.97
CA MET A 47 -5.14 -8.95 -37.17
C MET A 47 -6.59 -8.80 -36.67
N ASN A 48 -7.28 -9.90 -36.34
CA ASN A 48 -8.63 -9.86 -35.76
C ASN A 48 -8.66 -10.49 -34.35
N PRO A 49 -9.65 -10.11 -33.51
CA PRO A 49 -9.97 -10.84 -32.29
C PRO A 49 -10.37 -12.29 -32.62
N GLY A 50 -10.09 -13.23 -31.71
CA GLY A 50 -10.45 -14.64 -31.89
C GLY A 50 -9.29 -15.59 -32.17
N LEU A 51 -8.11 -15.29 -31.62
CA LEU A 51 -6.99 -16.25 -31.56
C LEU A 51 -7.48 -17.58 -30.98
N ALA A 52 -7.19 -18.67 -31.71
CA ALA A 52 -7.71 -19.99 -31.37
C ALA A 52 -7.14 -20.47 -30.03
N ASP A 53 -7.96 -21.18 -29.26
CA ASP A 53 -7.67 -21.51 -27.86
C ASP A 53 -6.45 -22.43 -27.68
N ASP A 54 -6.12 -23.23 -28.70
CA ASP A 54 -4.90 -24.06 -28.75
C ASP A 54 -3.61 -23.26 -28.96
N HIS A 55 -3.73 -21.95 -29.16
CA HIS A 55 -2.62 -21.00 -29.19
C HIS A 55 -2.62 -20.05 -27.99
N VAL A 56 -3.53 -20.18 -27.02
CA VAL A 56 -3.67 -19.22 -25.90
C VAL A 56 -3.40 -19.91 -24.57
N ALA A 57 -2.28 -19.55 -23.93
CA ALA A 57 -1.91 -20.07 -22.61
C ALA A 57 -2.60 -19.31 -21.47
N VAL A 58 -2.70 -17.99 -21.58
CA VAL A 58 -3.25 -17.11 -20.52
C VAL A 58 -4.20 -16.09 -21.12
N ARG A 59 -5.32 -15.85 -20.45
CA ARG A 59 -6.29 -14.81 -20.78
C ARG A 59 -6.41 -13.81 -19.63
N ALA A 60 -6.86 -12.60 -19.91
CA ALA A 60 -7.32 -11.68 -18.88
C ALA A 60 -8.65 -12.17 -18.26
N HIS A 61 -9.03 -11.62 -17.11
CA HIS A 61 -10.34 -11.86 -16.51
C HIS A 61 -11.47 -11.27 -17.39
N GLU A 62 -12.72 -11.66 -17.16
CA GLU A 62 -13.86 -11.16 -17.95
C GLU A 62 -14.25 -9.71 -17.64
N SER A 63 -13.76 -9.17 -16.53
CA SER A 63 -13.83 -7.75 -16.15
C SER A 63 -12.85 -6.89 -16.95
N ALA A 64 -11.78 -7.48 -17.50
CA ALA A 64 -10.74 -6.74 -18.19
C ALA A 64 -11.25 -6.11 -19.50
N THR A 65 -10.77 -4.89 -19.77
CA THR A 65 -11.13 -4.09 -20.93
C THR A 65 -9.91 -3.68 -21.72
N ALA A 66 -10.01 -3.75 -23.04
CA ALA A 66 -8.99 -3.21 -23.93
C ALA A 66 -9.31 -1.74 -24.24
N VAL A 67 -8.34 -0.86 -24.01
CA VAL A 67 -8.42 0.58 -24.24
C VAL A 67 -7.35 1.05 -25.23
N ASP A 68 -7.67 2.16 -25.89
CA ASP A 68 -6.80 2.93 -26.79
C ASP A 68 -6.29 4.11 -25.96
N GLU A 69 -5.14 3.92 -25.32
CA GLU A 69 -4.64 4.86 -24.30
C GLU A 69 -3.96 6.08 -24.93
N ASP A 70 -3.22 5.92 -26.03
CA ASP A 70 -2.57 7.05 -26.72
C ASP A 70 -3.56 7.85 -27.62
N GLY A 71 -4.72 7.27 -27.94
CA GLY A 71 -5.82 7.89 -28.66
C GLY A 71 -5.58 8.04 -30.16
N ASN A 72 -4.64 7.29 -30.74
CA ASN A 72 -4.27 7.37 -32.15
C ASN A 72 -5.24 6.59 -33.08
N GLY A 73 -6.05 5.66 -32.51
CA GLY A 73 -7.07 4.88 -33.20
C GLY A 73 -6.59 3.70 -34.05
N ASP A 74 -5.39 3.16 -33.83
CA ASP A 74 -4.88 1.97 -34.51
C ASP A 74 -5.11 0.64 -33.75
N THR A 75 -5.75 0.74 -32.58
CA THR A 75 -6.11 -0.41 -31.74
C THR A 75 -7.22 -1.27 -32.34
N VAL A 76 -7.15 -2.59 -32.10
CA VAL A 76 -8.25 -3.53 -32.42
C VAL A 76 -9.07 -3.82 -31.16
N PRO A 77 -10.35 -3.40 -31.09
CA PRO A 77 -11.17 -3.63 -29.90
C PRO A 77 -11.44 -5.11 -29.60
N TYR A 78 -11.60 -5.43 -28.32
CA TYR A 78 -11.89 -6.78 -27.83
C TYR A 78 -13.23 -6.83 -27.03
N PRO A 79 -14.40 -6.62 -27.66
CA PRO A 79 -15.64 -6.31 -26.93
C PRO A 79 -16.42 -7.51 -26.35
N ASP A 80 -16.19 -8.74 -26.83
CA ASP A 80 -17.08 -9.90 -26.55
C ASP A 80 -16.33 -11.17 -26.06
N THR A 81 -15.03 -11.07 -25.76
CA THR A 81 -14.17 -12.21 -25.38
C THR A 81 -13.08 -11.78 -24.41
N ARG A 82 -12.57 -12.71 -23.60
CA ARG A 82 -11.42 -12.45 -22.70
C ARG A 82 -10.13 -12.27 -23.55
N PRO A 83 -9.47 -11.10 -23.48
CA PRO A 83 -8.22 -10.84 -24.20
C PRO A 83 -7.14 -11.91 -23.92
N PRO A 84 -6.52 -12.53 -24.93
CA PRO A 84 -5.32 -13.35 -24.76
C PRO A 84 -4.14 -12.47 -24.35
N LEU A 85 -3.45 -12.87 -23.28
CA LEU A 85 -2.25 -12.17 -22.78
C LEU A 85 -0.96 -12.97 -23.04
N VAL A 86 -1.07 -14.30 -23.21
CA VAL A 86 0.06 -15.15 -23.61
C VAL A 86 -0.36 -16.07 -24.75
N ALA A 87 0.37 -16.02 -25.87
CA ALA A 87 0.15 -16.87 -27.03
C ALA A 87 1.35 -17.78 -27.32
N VAL A 88 1.09 -18.93 -27.93
CA VAL A 88 2.08 -19.95 -28.26
C VAL A 88 1.87 -20.48 -29.68
N ASP A 89 2.93 -20.56 -30.49
CA ASP A 89 2.93 -21.21 -31.81
C ASP A 89 4.23 -22.00 -32.08
N GLY A 90 4.20 -23.28 -31.67
CA GLY A 90 5.39 -24.14 -31.64
C GLY A 90 6.32 -23.69 -30.51
N ASP A 91 7.61 -23.51 -30.82
CA ASP A 91 8.63 -23.02 -29.87
C ASP A 91 8.71 -21.49 -29.83
N VAL A 92 7.60 -20.81 -30.12
CA VAL A 92 7.49 -19.35 -30.06
C VAL A 92 6.41 -18.98 -29.07
N VAL A 93 6.79 -18.23 -28.03
CA VAL A 93 5.89 -17.75 -26.96
C VAL A 93 5.89 -16.23 -26.97
N ALA A 94 4.70 -15.63 -26.91
CA ALA A 94 4.55 -14.18 -26.86
C ALA A 94 3.76 -13.76 -25.61
N PHE A 95 4.30 -12.78 -24.90
CA PHE A 95 3.72 -12.12 -23.74
C PHE A 95 3.25 -10.73 -24.17
N GLY A 96 2.03 -10.36 -23.77
CA GLY A 96 1.50 -9.02 -23.99
C GLY A 96 2.16 -7.93 -23.15
N ALA A 97 3.14 -8.26 -22.30
CA ALA A 97 3.76 -7.35 -21.35
C ALA A 97 5.29 -7.59 -21.28
N PRO A 98 6.07 -6.63 -20.75
CA PRO A 98 7.43 -6.87 -20.29
C PRO A 98 7.36 -7.81 -19.07
N PHE A 99 7.27 -9.10 -19.34
CA PHE A 99 6.95 -10.12 -18.34
C PHE A 99 8.13 -10.47 -17.43
N ALA A 100 7.92 -10.51 -16.11
CA ALA A 100 8.93 -10.84 -15.08
C ALA A 100 10.09 -9.82 -14.96
N THR A 101 9.77 -8.52 -15.02
CA THR A 101 10.74 -7.45 -14.75
C THR A 101 11.13 -7.41 -13.27
N ASP A 102 12.22 -6.71 -12.96
CA ASP A 102 12.67 -6.49 -11.58
C ASP A 102 11.64 -5.76 -10.69
N GLU A 103 10.71 -5.04 -11.33
CA GLU A 103 9.58 -4.33 -10.70
C GLU A 103 8.39 -5.25 -10.40
N THR A 104 8.33 -6.44 -11.01
CA THR A 104 7.30 -7.43 -10.72
C THR A 104 7.63 -8.15 -9.41
N ASP A 105 6.63 -8.31 -8.53
CA ASP A 105 6.80 -9.09 -7.30
C ASP A 105 7.06 -10.57 -7.63
N PHE A 106 8.12 -11.13 -7.07
CA PHE A 106 8.50 -12.54 -7.25
C PHE A 106 7.54 -13.50 -6.54
N ALA A 107 6.69 -12.98 -5.65
CA ALA A 107 5.56 -13.72 -5.09
C ALA A 107 4.43 -13.94 -6.13
N SER A 108 4.42 -13.22 -7.25
CA SER A 108 3.56 -13.53 -8.39
C SER A 108 4.09 -14.74 -9.15
N GLY A 109 3.22 -15.49 -9.83
CA GLY A 109 3.64 -16.71 -10.54
C GLY A 109 4.51 -16.46 -11.79
N ASN A 110 4.90 -15.21 -12.07
CA ASN A 110 5.52 -14.77 -13.31
C ASN A 110 6.87 -15.46 -13.59
N ASP A 111 7.78 -15.42 -12.62
CA ASP A 111 9.11 -16.02 -12.75
C ASP A 111 9.02 -17.54 -12.94
N GLU A 112 8.13 -18.20 -12.21
CA GLU A 112 7.89 -19.64 -12.34
C GLU A 112 7.25 -20.00 -13.68
N PHE A 113 6.27 -19.21 -14.13
CA PHE A 113 5.66 -19.37 -15.44
C PHE A 113 6.69 -19.26 -16.55
N LEU A 114 7.50 -18.19 -16.53
CA LEU A 114 8.48 -17.91 -17.57
C LEU A 114 9.54 -19.01 -17.62
N LEU A 115 10.05 -19.44 -16.46
CA LEU A 115 11.02 -20.52 -16.41
C LEU A 115 10.42 -21.89 -16.78
N ASN A 116 9.16 -22.16 -16.45
CA ASN A 116 8.46 -23.36 -16.93
C ASN A 116 8.27 -23.35 -18.45
N ALA A 117 8.01 -22.18 -19.05
CA ALA A 117 7.97 -22.03 -20.50
C ALA A 117 9.35 -22.26 -21.12
N TRP A 118 10.42 -21.76 -20.49
CA TRP A 118 11.80 -22.04 -20.94
C TRP A 118 12.15 -23.53 -20.83
N ASP A 119 11.77 -24.20 -19.74
CA ASP A 119 12.04 -25.63 -19.58
C ASP A 119 11.31 -26.50 -20.61
N GLU A 120 10.09 -26.11 -21.00
CA GLU A 120 9.33 -26.80 -22.04
C GLU A 120 9.92 -26.59 -23.44
N HIS A 121 10.30 -25.35 -23.79
CA HIS A 121 10.70 -25.00 -25.15
C HIS A 121 12.21 -25.04 -25.42
N VAL A 122 13.02 -24.94 -24.37
CA VAL A 122 14.49 -24.86 -24.44
C VAL A 122 15.10 -26.07 -23.73
N GLY A 123 14.69 -26.31 -22.48
CA GLY A 123 15.19 -27.41 -21.64
C GLY A 123 16.59 -27.19 -21.05
N GLY A 124 17.12 -25.97 -21.10
CA GLY A 124 18.45 -25.55 -20.64
C GLY A 124 19.38 -25.14 -21.79
N GLY A 125 20.36 -24.27 -21.51
CA GLY A 125 21.32 -23.79 -22.51
C GLY A 125 21.46 -22.26 -22.55
N THR A 126 21.89 -21.73 -23.69
CA THR A 126 22.14 -20.29 -23.86
C THR A 126 20.88 -19.57 -24.36
N VAL A 127 20.43 -18.56 -23.62
CA VAL A 127 19.35 -17.66 -24.03
C VAL A 127 19.92 -16.28 -24.31
N LEU A 128 19.76 -15.82 -25.55
CA LEU A 128 20.19 -14.49 -25.95
C LEU A 128 19.10 -13.46 -25.65
N TRP A 129 19.44 -12.36 -25.00
CA TRP A 129 18.57 -11.20 -24.85
C TRP A 129 18.93 -10.17 -25.92
N ASP A 130 18.00 -9.85 -26.82
CA ASP A 130 18.27 -8.88 -27.87
C ASP A 130 18.32 -7.44 -27.31
N GLU A 131 19.45 -6.77 -27.53
CA GLU A 131 19.69 -5.36 -27.22
C GLU A 131 20.21 -4.60 -28.47
N GLY A 132 20.15 -5.23 -29.65
CA GLY A 132 20.63 -4.67 -30.91
C GLY A 132 19.69 -3.65 -31.57
N HIS A 133 18.44 -3.55 -31.09
CA HIS A 133 17.34 -2.89 -31.80
C HIS A 133 16.64 -1.81 -30.94
N GLY A 134 17.39 -1.10 -30.10
CA GLY A 134 16.87 0.09 -29.40
C GLY A 134 15.86 -0.22 -28.30
N GLN A 135 15.86 -1.44 -27.78
CA GLN A 135 14.99 -1.86 -26.69
C GLN A 135 15.18 -1.03 -25.42
N TYR A 136 14.07 -0.61 -24.81
CA TYR A 136 14.07 -0.07 -23.45
C TYR A 136 14.21 -1.18 -22.39
N TYR A 137 13.56 -2.33 -22.63
CA TYR A 137 13.62 -3.53 -21.78
C TYR A 137 14.84 -4.39 -22.11
N ALA A 138 16.01 -3.86 -21.78
CA ALA A 138 17.29 -4.56 -21.76
C ALA A 138 17.34 -5.61 -20.63
N LEU A 139 18.27 -6.56 -20.69
CA LEU A 139 18.43 -7.63 -19.70
C LEU A 139 18.63 -7.07 -18.28
N SER A 140 19.25 -5.90 -18.16
CA SER A 140 19.47 -5.19 -16.88
C SER A 140 18.20 -4.84 -16.09
N LYS A 141 17.01 -4.92 -16.71
CA LYS A 141 15.70 -4.74 -16.04
C LYS A 141 15.05 -6.07 -15.61
N PHE A 142 15.73 -7.19 -15.84
CA PHE A 142 15.30 -8.56 -15.53
C PHE A 142 16.40 -9.30 -14.74
N SER A 143 17.22 -8.56 -13.99
CA SER A 143 18.39 -9.09 -13.30
C SER A 143 18.05 -10.15 -12.24
N ARG A 144 16.86 -10.05 -11.64
CA ARG A 144 16.32 -11.04 -10.70
C ARG A 144 15.96 -12.33 -11.43
N PHE A 145 15.22 -12.23 -12.53
CA PHE A 145 14.86 -13.40 -13.33
C PHE A 145 16.10 -14.03 -14.00
N GLU A 146 17.05 -13.23 -14.48
CA GLU A 146 18.35 -13.69 -14.99
C GLU A 146 19.05 -14.59 -13.95
N SER A 147 19.25 -14.06 -12.73
CA SER A 147 19.87 -14.80 -11.63
C SER A 147 19.10 -16.09 -11.30
N TYR A 148 17.77 -16.02 -11.37
CA TYR A 148 16.90 -17.17 -11.13
C TYR A 148 17.04 -18.24 -12.23
N ALA A 149 17.03 -17.86 -13.50
CA ALA A 149 17.20 -18.76 -14.63
C ALA A 149 18.61 -19.39 -14.63
N GLU A 150 19.65 -18.62 -14.34
CA GLU A 150 21.03 -19.13 -14.24
C GLU A 150 21.18 -20.16 -13.12
N ALA A 151 20.56 -19.91 -11.96
CA ALA A 151 20.50 -20.88 -10.87
C ALA A 151 19.80 -22.19 -11.27
N ASN A 152 18.97 -22.15 -12.32
CA ASN A 152 18.24 -23.29 -12.87
C ASN A 152 18.85 -23.86 -14.16
N GLY A 153 20.10 -23.50 -14.48
CA GLY A 153 20.88 -24.17 -15.53
C GLY A 153 20.86 -23.50 -16.90
N TYR A 154 20.42 -22.25 -16.97
CA TYR A 154 20.55 -21.42 -18.16
C TYR A 154 21.82 -20.57 -18.12
N THR A 155 22.27 -20.12 -19.29
CA THR A 155 23.20 -19.00 -19.44
C THR A 155 22.43 -17.91 -20.18
N VAL A 156 22.25 -16.74 -19.57
CA VAL A 156 21.51 -15.63 -20.18
C VAL A 156 22.50 -14.53 -20.53
N GLU A 157 22.53 -14.10 -21.78
CA GLU A 157 23.51 -13.11 -22.25
C GLU A 157 22.87 -12.08 -23.18
N PRO A 158 23.19 -10.78 -23.02
CA PRO A 158 22.73 -9.77 -23.96
C PRO A 158 23.52 -9.85 -25.28
N THR A 159 22.85 -9.63 -26.41
CA THR A 159 23.48 -9.52 -27.74
C THR A 159 23.09 -8.23 -28.45
N THR A 160 24.05 -7.66 -29.18
CA THR A 160 23.81 -6.55 -30.12
C THR A 160 24.08 -6.97 -31.57
N SER A 161 24.31 -8.26 -31.81
CA SER A 161 24.65 -8.84 -33.12
C SER A 161 23.87 -10.13 -33.35
N LEU A 162 22.55 -10.04 -33.17
CA LEU A 162 21.65 -11.18 -33.09
C LEU A 162 21.88 -12.23 -34.20
N ALA A 163 21.98 -11.80 -35.46
CA ALA A 163 22.18 -12.71 -36.60
C ALA A 163 23.49 -13.52 -36.54
N ASP A 164 24.55 -12.97 -35.93
CA ASP A 164 25.84 -13.64 -35.79
C ASP A 164 25.87 -14.60 -34.59
N ASP A 165 25.10 -14.33 -33.54
CA ASP A 165 25.12 -15.08 -32.28
C ASP A 165 24.04 -16.19 -32.20
N LEU A 166 22.91 -16.05 -32.91
CA LEU A 166 21.84 -17.05 -33.01
C LEU A 166 22.29 -18.49 -33.38
N PRO A 167 23.37 -18.73 -34.14
CA PRO A 167 23.85 -20.09 -34.40
C PRO A 167 24.28 -20.88 -33.16
N ASP A 168 24.73 -20.20 -32.10
CA ASP A 168 25.30 -20.79 -30.88
C ASP A 168 24.34 -20.73 -29.68
N ALA A 169 23.13 -20.19 -29.87
CA ALA A 169 22.09 -20.08 -28.85
C ALA A 169 21.05 -21.20 -28.94
N ASP A 170 20.32 -21.39 -27.85
CA ASP A 170 19.18 -22.32 -27.75
C ASP A 170 17.84 -21.55 -27.76
N ALA A 171 17.82 -20.31 -27.25
CA ALA A 171 16.68 -19.40 -27.35
C ALA A 171 17.09 -17.93 -27.55
N VAL A 172 16.12 -17.11 -27.94
CA VAL A 172 16.24 -15.65 -27.95
C VAL A 172 15.01 -14.99 -27.33
N VAL A 173 15.23 -13.95 -26.53
CA VAL A 173 14.22 -13.01 -26.05
C VAL A 173 14.30 -11.72 -26.86
N VAL A 174 13.15 -11.27 -27.37
CA VAL A 174 12.99 -10.00 -28.09
C VAL A 174 11.93 -9.18 -27.39
N THR A 175 12.33 -8.03 -26.83
CA THR A 175 11.41 -7.04 -26.24
C THR A 175 11.20 -5.89 -27.22
N SER A 176 10.04 -5.22 -27.20
CA SER A 176 9.63 -4.09 -28.07
C SER A 176 10.74 -3.43 -28.92
N PRO A 177 11.09 -4.01 -30.09
CA PRO A 177 12.29 -3.64 -30.83
C PRO A 177 11.99 -2.60 -31.92
N ASP A 178 13.02 -1.88 -32.36
CA ASP A 178 13.01 -1.25 -33.69
C ASP A 178 13.03 -2.32 -34.81
N ALA A 179 12.74 -1.91 -36.04
CA ALA A 179 12.59 -2.83 -37.17
C ALA A 179 13.88 -3.65 -37.47
N PHE A 180 13.70 -4.95 -37.70
CA PHE A 180 14.77 -5.87 -38.08
C PHE A 180 15.13 -5.72 -39.56
N SER A 181 16.40 -5.92 -39.90
CA SER A 181 16.81 -6.06 -41.30
C SER A 181 16.34 -7.38 -41.89
N ALA A 182 16.25 -7.45 -43.22
CA ALA A 182 15.91 -8.70 -43.91
C ALA A 182 16.88 -9.86 -43.57
N ALA A 183 18.15 -9.56 -43.27
CA ALA A 183 19.12 -10.58 -42.88
C ALA A 183 18.85 -11.14 -41.48
N GLU A 184 18.43 -10.28 -40.54
CA GLU A 184 18.03 -10.71 -39.19
C GLU A 184 16.73 -11.51 -39.22
N LEU A 185 15.74 -11.09 -40.02
CA LEU A 185 14.51 -11.86 -40.23
C LEU A 185 14.81 -13.26 -40.81
N ASP A 186 15.68 -13.36 -41.81
CA ASP A 186 16.12 -14.63 -42.39
C ASP A 186 16.88 -15.50 -41.37
N ALA A 187 17.70 -14.88 -40.51
CA ALA A 187 18.45 -15.56 -39.46
C ALA A 187 17.52 -16.12 -38.38
N LEU A 188 16.55 -15.33 -37.91
CA LEU A 188 15.57 -15.73 -36.90
C LEU A 188 14.64 -16.83 -37.42
N ALA A 189 14.21 -16.74 -38.69
CA ALA A 189 13.45 -17.81 -39.33
C ALA A 189 14.27 -19.11 -39.42
N SER A 190 15.55 -19.01 -39.81
CA SER A 190 16.46 -20.16 -39.87
C SER A 190 16.80 -20.74 -38.49
N PHE A 191 16.77 -19.92 -37.45
CA PHE A 191 16.94 -20.33 -36.06
C PHE A 191 15.75 -21.15 -35.58
N ARG A 192 14.53 -20.64 -35.77
CA ARG A 192 13.28 -21.36 -35.49
C ARG A 192 13.20 -22.69 -36.23
N ASP A 193 13.53 -22.71 -37.53
CA ASP A 193 13.49 -23.92 -38.35
C ASP A 193 14.45 -25.03 -37.87
N ARG A 194 15.48 -24.66 -37.10
CA ARG A 194 16.42 -25.59 -36.46
C ARG A 194 15.99 -26.02 -35.05
N GLY A 195 14.87 -25.51 -34.55
CA GLY A 195 14.33 -25.80 -33.22
C GLY A 195 14.75 -24.80 -32.14
N GLY A 196 15.27 -23.62 -32.52
CA GLY A 196 15.54 -22.55 -31.56
C GLY A 196 14.25 -21.87 -31.09
N ALA A 197 14.14 -21.62 -29.79
CA ALA A 197 12.95 -21.02 -29.20
C ALA A 197 12.98 -19.48 -29.23
N VAL A 198 11.83 -18.84 -29.43
CA VAL A 198 11.72 -17.37 -29.50
C VAL A 198 10.68 -16.89 -28.49
N PHE A 199 11.08 -15.97 -27.62
CA PHE A 199 10.23 -15.36 -26.61
C PHE A 199 10.05 -13.87 -26.92
N PHE A 200 8.80 -13.43 -27.11
CA PHE A 200 8.49 -12.02 -27.36
C PHE A 200 7.85 -11.39 -26.14
N HIS A 201 8.38 -10.24 -25.70
CA HIS A 201 7.77 -9.41 -24.67
C HIS A 201 7.29 -8.12 -25.33
N HIS A 202 5.98 -7.94 -25.37
CA HIS A 202 5.35 -6.71 -25.87
C HIS A 202 5.13 -5.73 -24.70
N GLN A 203 4.39 -4.65 -24.92
CA GLN A 203 3.93 -3.73 -23.87
C GLN A 203 2.69 -2.97 -24.38
N ALA A 204 1.98 -2.34 -23.44
CA ALA A 204 0.83 -1.50 -23.73
C ALA A 204 1.17 -0.28 -24.60
N ASP A 205 0.13 0.24 -25.25
CA ASP A 205 0.12 1.48 -26.05
C ASP A 205 0.21 2.76 -25.18
N TYR A 206 1.05 2.75 -24.15
CA TYR A 206 1.28 3.92 -23.31
C TYR A 206 2.42 4.76 -23.90
N GLY A 207 2.07 5.89 -24.51
CA GLY A 207 3.03 6.85 -25.06
C GLY A 207 3.68 6.44 -26.40
N GLY A 208 3.14 5.43 -27.10
CA GLY A 208 3.58 4.99 -28.43
C GLY A 208 4.97 4.31 -28.47
N TYR A 209 5.37 3.66 -27.37
CA TYR A 209 6.66 2.98 -27.24
C TYR A 209 6.59 1.47 -27.47
N ASP A 210 5.39 0.93 -27.61
CA ASP A 210 5.00 -0.47 -27.73
C ASP A 210 5.67 -1.25 -28.88
N ARG A 211 5.97 -0.56 -29.99
CA ARG A 211 6.60 -1.11 -31.21
C ARG A 211 5.81 -2.25 -31.87
N THR A 212 4.47 -2.23 -31.80
CA THR A 212 3.58 -3.26 -32.36
C THR A 212 3.89 -3.58 -33.82
N ASP A 213 4.15 -2.57 -34.65
CA ASP A 213 4.48 -2.74 -36.08
C ASP A 213 5.72 -3.61 -36.31
N ALA A 214 6.80 -3.38 -35.56
CA ALA A 214 8.05 -4.12 -35.72
C ALA A 214 7.89 -5.59 -35.28
N LEU A 215 7.21 -5.82 -34.15
CA LEU A 215 6.89 -7.17 -33.68
C LEU A 215 5.99 -7.92 -34.67
N ASN A 216 5.02 -7.24 -35.28
CA ASN A 216 4.13 -7.83 -36.28
C ASN A 216 4.84 -8.12 -37.61
N GLU A 217 5.86 -7.36 -38.00
CA GLU A 217 6.74 -7.69 -39.13
C GLU A 217 7.51 -8.99 -38.86
N ILE A 218 8.09 -9.14 -37.66
CA ILE A 218 8.81 -10.35 -37.25
C ILE A 218 7.84 -11.54 -37.20
N ALA A 219 6.68 -11.40 -36.55
CA ALA A 219 5.65 -12.44 -36.47
C ALA A 219 5.16 -12.86 -37.87
N GLY A 220 5.05 -11.91 -38.80
CA GLY A 220 4.76 -12.15 -40.21
C GLY A 220 5.85 -12.96 -40.92
N ALA A 221 7.12 -12.60 -40.72
CA ALA A 221 8.27 -13.30 -41.32
C ALA A 221 8.42 -14.74 -40.80
N LEU A 222 8.14 -14.97 -39.51
CA LEU A 222 8.16 -16.29 -38.89
C LEU A 222 6.89 -17.12 -39.19
N GLY A 223 5.85 -16.49 -39.76
CA GLY A 223 4.60 -17.15 -40.14
C GLY A 223 3.75 -17.57 -38.94
N LEU A 224 3.76 -16.77 -37.86
CA LEU A 224 3.08 -17.10 -36.60
C LEU A 224 1.55 -17.00 -36.71
N ALA A 225 0.87 -17.83 -35.91
CA ALA A 225 -0.58 -17.87 -35.78
C ALA A 225 -1.19 -16.64 -35.06
N PHE A 226 -0.37 -15.86 -34.36
CA PHE A 226 -0.79 -14.69 -33.59
C PHE A 226 -0.12 -13.39 -34.07
N ARG A 227 -0.68 -12.25 -33.65
CA ARG A 227 -0.16 -10.90 -33.83
C ARG A 227 -0.29 -10.10 -32.53
N PHE A 228 0.49 -9.04 -32.41
CA PHE A 228 0.42 -8.10 -31.30
C PHE A 228 -0.63 -7.04 -31.62
N ASN A 229 -1.46 -6.71 -30.64
CA ASN A 229 -2.40 -5.60 -30.73
C ASN A 229 -1.73 -4.34 -30.21
N ASP A 230 -2.12 -3.18 -30.71
CA ASP A 230 -1.75 -1.92 -30.09
C ASP A 230 -2.87 -1.57 -29.10
N THR A 231 -2.76 -1.98 -27.84
CA THR A 231 -3.81 -1.74 -26.83
C THR A 231 -3.17 -1.66 -25.46
N GLU A 232 -3.85 -1.03 -24.52
CA GLU A 232 -3.66 -1.30 -23.09
C GLU A 232 -4.82 -2.13 -22.56
N ILE A 233 -4.54 -3.13 -21.73
CA ILE A 233 -5.56 -3.87 -20.99
C ILE A 233 -5.61 -3.34 -19.58
N VAL A 234 -6.82 -2.95 -19.15
CA VAL A 234 -7.08 -2.50 -17.79
C VAL A 234 -8.17 -3.34 -17.14
N ASP A 235 -8.03 -3.61 -15.84
CA ASP A 235 -9.01 -4.33 -15.02
C ASP A 235 -9.10 -3.68 -13.63
N SER A 236 -10.22 -3.04 -13.31
CA SER A 236 -10.43 -2.40 -12.00
C SER A 236 -10.64 -3.40 -10.87
N ASP A 237 -11.05 -4.63 -11.20
CA ASP A 237 -11.52 -5.61 -10.25
C ASP A 237 -10.41 -6.63 -9.93
N HIS A 238 -9.54 -6.93 -10.91
CA HIS A 238 -8.45 -7.89 -10.80
C HIS A 238 -7.13 -7.25 -11.23
N ASN A 239 -6.52 -6.50 -10.32
CA ASN A 239 -5.21 -5.89 -10.53
C ASN A 239 -4.31 -5.97 -9.30
N ALA A 240 -3.04 -5.62 -9.47
CA ALA A 240 -2.07 -5.46 -8.40
C ALA A 240 -1.76 -3.97 -8.18
N GLY A 241 -2.69 -3.26 -7.53
CA GLY A 241 -2.51 -1.88 -7.07
C GLY A 241 -2.97 -0.79 -8.05
N ALA A 242 -2.97 -1.06 -9.35
CA ALA A 242 -3.48 -0.13 -10.36
C ALA A 242 -4.16 -0.87 -11.53
N PRO A 243 -5.23 -0.32 -12.15
CA PRO A 243 -6.00 -1.04 -13.17
C PRO A 243 -5.19 -1.57 -14.36
N TYR A 244 -4.09 -0.93 -14.74
CA TYR A 244 -3.20 -1.34 -15.83
C TYR A 244 -2.18 -2.43 -15.42
N VAL A 245 -2.09 -2.76 -14.12
CA VAL A 245 -1.29 -3.86 -13.58
C VAL A 245 -2.18 -5.09 -13.44
N VAL A 246 -2.59 -5.64 -14.57
CA VAL A 246 -3.64 -6.67 -14.65
C VAL A 246 -3.19 -7.95 -13.96
N ARG A 247 -4.04 -8.50 -13.10
CA ARG A 247 -3.79 -9.78 -12.42
C ARG A 247 -4.77 -10.83 -12.92
N THR A 248 -4.28 -12.02 -13.29
CA THR A 248 -5.14 -13.10 -13.80
C THR A 248 -4.67 -14.49 -13.41
N ASP A 249 -5.65 -15.35 -13.13
CA ASP A 249 -5.52 -16.80 -12.91
C ASP A 249 -6.22 -17.61 -14.02
N GLN A 250 -6.62 -16.96 -15.12
CA GLN A 250 -7.36 -17.57 -16.22
C GLN A 250 -6.42 -18.39 -17.12
N PHE A 251 -5.92 -19.48 -16.56
CA PHE A 251 -4.94 -20.37 -17.16
C PHE A 251 -5.57 -21.41 -18.08
N ASN A 252 -4.96 -21.63 -19.24
CA ASN A 252 -5.23 -22.79 -20.08
C ASN A 252 -4.28 -23.92 -19.71
N THR A 253 -4.65 -24.74 -18.73
CA THR A 253 -3.81 -25.85 -18.22
C THR A 253 -3.61 -27.01 -19.21
N ALA A 254 -4.03 -26.86 -20.48
CA ALA A 254 -3.55 -27.72 -21.56
C ALA A 254 -2.05 -27.48 -21.85
N PHE A 255 -1.53 -26.30 -21.50
CA PHE A 255 -0.11 -25.97 -21.50
C PHE A 255 0.53 -26.32 -20.14
N PRO A 256 1.79 -26.79 -20.12
CA PRO A 256 2.44 -27.29 -18.90
C PRO A 256 3.09 -26.20 -18.02
N TYR A 257 2.87 -24.92 -18.30
CA TYR A 257 3.63 -23.81 -17.68
C TYR A 257 3.22 -23.47 -16.24
N PHE A 258 2.13 -24.04 -15.75
CA PHE A 258 1.49 -23.61 -14.51
C PHE A 258 1.89 -24.44 -13.29
N ALA A 259 2.83 -25.38 -13.40
CA ALA A 259 3.24 -26.18 -12.25
C ALA A 259 4.04 -25.33 -11.25
N PRO A 260 3.69 -25.33 -9.95
CA PRO A 260 4.46 -24.62 -8.93
C PRO A 260 5.85 -25.26 -8.76
N ARG A 261 6.85 -24.44 -8.44
CA ARG A 261 8.23 -24.86 -8.23
C ARG A 261 8.59 -24.94 -6.75
N GLU A 262 9.42 -25.92 -6.41
CA GLU A 262 9.89 -26.16 -5.05
C GLU A 262 10.59 -24.91 -4.48
N GLY A 263 10.12 -24.38 -3.35
CA GLY A 263 10.69 -23.21 -2.68
C GLY A 263 10.24 -21.83 -3.18
N ILE A 264 9.26 -21.74 -4.10
CA ILE A 264 8.66 -20.46 -4.55
C ILE A 264 7.15 -20.45 -4.29
N SER A 265 6.36 -21.18 -5.08
CA SER A 265 4.91 -21.34 -4.85
C SER A 265 4.46 -22.77 -4.60
N SER A 266 5.40 -23.65 -4.28
CA SER A 266 5.08 -25.01 -3.80
C SER A 266 4.69 -24.99 -2.32
N GLY A 267 3.65 -24.23 -2.00
CA GLY A 267 3.10 -24.11 -0.66
C GLY A 267 1.71 -24.73 -0.56
N LEU A 268 1.13 -24.58 0.62
CA LEU A 268 -0.31 -24.77 0.79
C LEU A 268 -1.05 -23.49 0.38
N THR A 269 -2.20 -23.64 -0.28
CA THR A 269 -3.11 -22.53 -0.57
C THR A 269 -4.13 -22.40 0.54
N PHE A 270 -4.45 -21.14 0.86
CA PHE A 270 -5.43 -20.76 1.86
C PHE A 270 -6.45 -19.81 1.22
N GLU A 271 -7.69 -19.91 1.69
CA GLU A 271 -8.82 -19.10 1.26
C GLU A 271 -9.13 -18.07 2.33
N VAL A 272 -9.35 -16.83 1.90
CA VAL A 272 -9.80 -15.75 2.78
C VAL A 272 -11.23 -16.04 3.26
N GLY A 273 -11.48 -15.81 4.55
CA GLY A 273 -12.79 -16.06 5.17
C GLY A 273 -13.01 -17.49 5.70
N GLU A 274 -12.06 -18.39 5.48
CA GLU A 274 -12.03 -19.72 6.12
C GLU A 274 -11.14 -19.70 7.36
N ARG A 275 -11.43 -20.61 8.30
CA ARG A 275 -10.58 -20.88 9.47
C ARG A 275 -9.82 -22.18 9.32
N TYR A 276 -8.55 -22.16 9.72
CA TYR A 276 -7.63 -23.28 9.68
C TYR A 276 -7.16 -23.62 11.08
N THR A 277 -6.84 -24.89 11.32
CA THR A 277 -6.29 -25.36 12.59
C THR A 277 -4.83 -25.74 12.42
N ALA A 278 -3.99 -25.37 13.39
CA ALA A 278 -2.60 -25.79 13.44
C ALA A 278 -2.12 -25.97 14.89
N THR A 279 -1.04 -26.71 15.09
CA THR A 279 -0.33 -26.77 16.38
C THR A 279 0.84 -25.81 16.34
N VAL A 280 0.96 -24.92 17.33
CA VAL A 280 2.12 -24.03 17.44
C VAL A 280 3.33 -24.85 17.87
N THR A 281 4.36 -24.86 17.05
CA THR A 281 5.58 -25.68 17.27
C THR A 281 6.74 -24.88 17.83
N ASN A 282 6.79 -23.59 17.54
CA ASN A 282 7.81 -22.67 18.02
C ASN A 282 7.22 -21.25 18.07
N VAL A 283 7.68 -20.47 19.04
CA VAL A 283 7.36 -19.05 19.18
C VAL A 283 8.64 -18.29 18.87
N ALA A 284 8.61 -17.38 17.90
CA ALA A 284 9.76 -16.55 17.58
C ALA A 284 9.83 -15.35 18.53
N ASP A 285 8.68 -14.70 18.72
CA ASP A 285 8.44 -13.54 19.59
C ASP A 285 6.93 -13.42 19.87
N GLY A 286 6.47 -12.26 20.38
CA GLY A 286 5.07 -12.06 20.77
C GLY A 286 4.08 -11.90 19.61
N ASP A 287 4.56 -11.68 18.39
CA ASP A 287 3.72 -11.48 17.19
C ASP A 287 4.03 -12.47 16.05
N THR A 288 4.98 -13.39 16.23
CA THR A 288 5.40 -14.35 15.21
C THR A 288 5.52 -15.77 15.76
N VAL A 289 4.83 -16.72 15.12
CA VAL A 289 4.81 -18.14 15.53
C VAL A 289 5.02 -19.10 14.35
N ASP A 290 5.69 -20.23 14.59
CA ASP A 290 5.77 -21.34 13.64
C ASP A 290 4.73 -22.40 13.98
N VAL A 291 3.95 -22.83 12.99
CA VAL A 291 2.85 -23.77 13.16
C VAL A 291 3.01 -25.01 12.30
N GLU A 292 2.54 -26.16 12.80
CA GLU A 292 2.37 -27.39 12.02
C GLU A 292 0.87 -27.61 11.74
N LEU A 293 0.53 -27.65 10.45
CA LEU A 293 -0.83 -27.87 9.95
C LEU A 293 -1.22 -29.35 9.98
N ASP A 294 -2.53 -29.59 9.90
CA ASP A 294 -3.08 -30.92 9.67
C ASP A 294 -2.53 -31.54 8.37
N GLY A 295 -1.58 -32.47 8.51
CA GLY A 295 -0.85 -33.07 7.39
C GLY A 295 0.68 -33.00 7.53
N GLY A 296 1.18 -32.27 8.53
CA GLY A 296 2.61 -32.19 8.88
C GLY A 296 3.39 -31.14 8.09
N ALA A 297 2.71 -30.24 7.38
CA ALA A 297 3.35 -29.08 6.76
C ALA A 297 3.56 -27.99 7.80
N THR A 298 4.69 -27.29 7.72
CA THR A 298 5.03 -26.20 8.64
C THR A 298 4.95 -24.86 7.95
N GLU A 299 4.41 -23.85 8.63
CA GLU A 299 4.29 -22.47 8.16
C GLU A 299 4.67 -21.50 9.28
N THR A 300 5.13 -20.30 8.93
CA THR A 300 5.34 -19.20 9.89
C THR A 300 4.23 -18.18 9.72
N ILE A 301 3.58 -17.79 10.82
CA ILE A 301 2.53 -16.77 10.87
C ILE A 301 3.12 -15.51 11.52
N ARG A 302 3.06 -14.37 10.80
CA ARG A 302 3.13 -13.03 11.41
C ARG A 302 1.70 -12.64 11.75
N ILE A 303 1.45 -12.45 13.03
CA ILE A 303 0.12 -12.21 13.57
C ILE A 303 -0.30 -10.77 13.26
N LEU A 304 -1.51 -10.63 12.72
CA LEU A 304 -2.01 -9.34 12.23
C LEU A 304 -2.39 -8.37 13.36
N GLY A 305 -2.21 -7.07 13.08
CA GLY A 305 -2.70 -5.95 13.88
C GLY A 305 -1.86 -5.58 15.11
N ILE A 306 -0.75 -6.28 15.35
CA ILE A 306 0.12 -6.02 16.49
C ILE A 306 1.59 -5.96 16.09
N ASP A 307 2.34 -5.25 16.90
CA ASP A 307 3.80 -5.25 16.91
C ASP A 307 4.29 -5.32 18.36
N THR A 308 5.23 -6.23 18.64
CA THR A 308 5.79 -6.40 19.98
C THR A 308 7.18 -5.80 20.07
N PRO A 309 7.62 -5.27 21.23
CA PRO A 309 8.95 -4.69 21.35
C PRO A 309 10.03 -5.72 20.98
N GLU A 310 11.12 -5.26 20.38
CA GLU A 310 12.21 -6.13 19.96
C GLU A 310 13.01 -6.62 21.17
N THR A 311 13.31 -7.92 21.18
CA THR A 311 14.18 -8.49 22.22
C THR A 311 15.60 -7.90 22.15
N ALA A 312 16.38 -8.01 23.22
CA ALA A 312 17.76 -7.50 23.25
C ALA A 312 18.67 -8.03 22.11
N GLY A 313 18.36 -9.21 21.55
CA GLY A 313 19.09 -9.76 20.40
C GLY A 313 18.82 -9.05 19.08
N ASN A 314 17.71 -8.31 18.99
CA ASN A 314 17.20 -7.63 17.82
C ASN A 314 17.04 -6.11 18.03
N ALA A 315 17.54 -5.55 19.15
CA ALA A 315 17.33 -4.15 19.51
C ALA A 315 17.80 -3.13 18.44
N ASP A 316 18.68 -3.52 17.52
CA ASP A 316 19.09 -2.69 16.37
C ASP A 316 17.96 -2.43 15.35
N ALA A 317 16.89 -3.24 15.37
CA ALA A 317 15.71 -3.10 14.53
C ALA A 317 14.59 -2.28 15.20
N GLU A 318 14.71 -1.98 16.49
CA GLU A 318 13.71 -1.24 17.25
C GLU A 318 13.68 0.24 16.84
N ASN A 319 12.48 0.77 16.62
CA ASN A 319 12.26 2.20 16.47
C ASN A 319 11.47 2.74 17.66
N PRO A 320 12.11 3.45 18.61
CA PRO A 320 11.44 3.91 19.82
C PRO A 320 10.36 4.98 19.56
N TYR A 321 10.34 5.62 18.38
CA TYR A 321 9.35 6.64 18.03
C TYR A 321 7.96 6.05 17.77
N GLU A 322 7.88 4.73 17.65
CA GLU A 322 6.62 3.98 17.55
C GLU A 322 5.93 3.83 18.92
N TRP A 323 6.67 4.05 20.01
CA TRP A 323 6.21 3.83 21.38
C TRP A 323 5.93 5.17 22.08
N GLU A 324 4.66 5.59 22.09
CA GLU A 324 4.26 6.90 22.62
C GLU A 324 4.73 7.11 24.07
N GLY A 325 5.48 8.19 24.31
CA GLY A 325 6.01 8.54 25.63
C GLY A 325 7.12 7.62 26.16
N LEU A 326 7.62 6.69 25.33
CA LEU A 326 8.78 5.83 25.61
C LEU A 326 9.96 6.13 24.67
N GLY A 327 9.78 7.07 23.72
CA GLY A 327 10.78 7.48 22.74
C GLY A 327 12.09 8.03 23.31
N ASP A 328 12.03 8.73 24.45
CA ASP A 328 13.20 9.39 25.09
C ASP A 328 13.41 9.04 26.56
N GLU A 329 12.83 7.92 26.99
CA GLU A 329 13.07 7.20 28.25
C GLU A 329 14.10 7.83 29.21
N PRO A 330 13.72 8.17 30.46
CA PRO A 330 14.68 8.54 31.52
C PRO A 330 15.75 7.46 31.79
N SER A 331 15.48 6.20 31.42
CA SER A 331 16.44 5.09 31.45
C SER A 331 17.47 5.15 30.31
N GLY A 332 17.15 5.88 29.24
CA GLY A 332 18.00 6.27 28.12
C GLY A 332 18.36 5.13 27.18
N ARG A 333 18.58 5.48 25.91
CA ARG A 333 19.45 4.70 25.03
C ARG A 333 20.75 4.43 25.79
N ASP A 334 21.04 3.17 26.10
CA ASP A 334 22.34 2.84 26.72
C ASP A 334 23.45 3.35 25.77
N PRO A 335 24.64 3.76 26.24
CA PRO A 335 25.79 4.06 25.41
C PRO A 335 26.06 3.12 24.21
N ASP A 336 25.58 1.87 24.24
CA ASP A 336 25.69 0.90 23.14
C ASP A 336 24.56 0.99 22.09
N GLY A 337 23.51 1.78 22.34
CA GLY A 337 22.46 2.08 21.37
C GLY A 337 21.12 1.39 21.60
N GLU A 338 21.00 0.62 22.68
CA GLU A 338 19.86 -0.26 23.01
C GLU A 338 18.77 0.44 23.84
N TYR A 339 17.53 -0.04 23.74
CA TYR A 339 16.37 0.36 24.56
C TYR A 339 16.05 -0.72 25.61
N PRO A 340 16.72 -0.71 26.78
CA PRO A 340 16.66 -1.83 27.72
C PRO A 340 15.26 -2.11 28.26
N TYR A 341 14.43 -1.07 28.42
CA TYR A 341 13.04 -1.23 28.86
C TYR A 341 12.18 -1.94 27.80
N LEU A 342 12.22 -1.47 26.55
CA LEU A 342 11.55 -2.12 25.42
C LEU A 342 12.06 -3.55 25.24
N SER A 343 13.38 -3.78 25.34
CA SER A 343 13.94 -5.13 25.26
C SER A 343 13.51 -6.07 26.40
N GLU A 344 13.30 -5.55 27.61
CA GLU A 344 12.69 -6.32 28.71
C GLU A 344 11.24 -6.70 28.38
N TRP A 345 10.48 -5.76 27.82
CA TRP A 345 9.11 -6.02 27.39
C TRP A 345 8.99 -6.93 26.18
N GLY A 346 9.94 -6.90 25.25
CA GLY A 346 10.03 -7.88 24.16
C GLY A 346 10.25 -9.30 24.68
N ALA A 347 11.07 -9.45 25.71
CA ALA A 347 11.23 -10.72 26.41
C ALA A 347 9.94 -11.15 27.16
N ASN A 348 9.21 -10.20 27.76
CA ASN A 348 7.93 -10.48 28.41
C ASN A 348 6.86 -10.92 27.40
N ALA A 349 6.78 -10.26 26.24
CA ALA A 349 5.84 -10.59 25.16
C ALA A 349 6.11 -11.99 24.60
N SER A 350 7.39 -12.31 24.39
CA SER A 350 7.82 -13.65 23.96
C SER A 350 7.46 -14.72 25.01
N LEU A 351 7.69 -14.44 26.29
CA LEU A 351 7.31 -15.36 27.37
C LEU A 351 5.80 -15.57 27.46
N LEU A 352 4.99 -14.52 27.28
CA LEU A 352 3.55 -14.64 27.26
C LEU A 352 3.09 -15.54 26.10
N ALA A 353 3.65 -15.36 24.91
CA ALA A 353 3.39 -16.21 23.74
C ALA A 353 3.84 -17.66 23.98
N GLU A 354 5.03 -17.87 24.53
CA GLU A 354 5.54 -19.20 24.87
C GLU A 354 4.66 -19.93 25.89
N GLU A 355 4.23 -19.25 26.96
CA GLU A 355 3.39 -19.85 28.00
C GLU A 355 1.95 -20.13 27.55
N THR A 356 1.45 -19.36 26.58
CA THR A 356 0.05 -19.43 26.14
C THR A 356 -0.14 -20.27 24.88
N LEU A 357 0.75 -20.14 23.90
CA LEU A 357 0.56 -20.72 22.57
C LEU A 357 1.44 -21.95 22.32
N ALA A 358 2.64 -22.04 22.91
CA ALA A 358 3.60 -23.06 22.50
C ALA A 358 3.11 -24.50 22.81
N GLY A 359 3.02 -25.33 21.76
CA GLY A 359 2.52 -26.70 21.85
C GLY A 359 0.99 -26.81 21.86
N GLU A 360 0.28 -25.69 21.91
CA GLU A 360 -1.17 -25.65 21.86
C GLU A 360 -1.68 -25.69 20.41
N THR A 361 -2.93 -26.14 20.28
CA THR A 361 -3.67 -26.04 19.03
C THR A 361 -4.30 -24.65 18.94
N VAL A 362 -4.22 -24.02 17.78
CA VAL A 362 -4.83 -22.70 17.51
C VAL A 362 -5.68 -22.77 16.24
N GLU A 363 -6.63 -21.85 16.14
CA GLU A 363 -7.26 -21.48 14.89
C GLU A 363 -6.60 -20.23 14.31
N PHE A 364 -6.46 -20.14 13.00
CA PHE A 364 -6.05 -18.91 12.34
C PHE A 364 -6.89 -18.62 11.09
N ALA A 365 -6.97 -17.33 10.74
CA ALA A 365 -7.78 -16.83 9.64
C ALA A 365 -7.10 -15.63 8.96
N PHE A 366 -7.41 -15.43 7.69
CA PHE A 366 -6.87 -14.35 6.88
C PHE A 366 -7.83 -13.18 6.81
N ASP A 367 -7.29 -11.97 6.90
CA ASP A 367 -8.04 -10.73 6.75
C ASP A 367 -8.24 -10.40 5.26
N PRO A 368 -9.41 -9.91 4.82
CA PRO A 368 -9.68 -9.61 3.42
C PRO A 368 -8.98 -8.35 2.88
N ASN A 369 -8.51 -7.46 3.76
CA ASN A 369 -7.76 -6.27 3.39
C ASN A 369 -6.25 -6.55 3.34
N GLU A 370 -5.80 -7.68 3.91
CA GLU A 370 -4.40 -8.09 3.94
C GLU A 370 -4.13 -9.25 2.96
N GLY A 371 -2.90 -9.34 2.47
CA GLY A 371 -2.48 -10.49 1.66
C GLY A 371 -2.39 -11.77 2.51
N VAL A 372 -2.59 -12.95 1.91
CA VAL A 372 -2.39 -14.25 2.62
C VAL A 372 -0.96 -14.40 3.11
N ARG A 373 0.02 -13.89 2.35
CA ARG A 373 1.44 -13.89 2.70
C ARG A 373 2.03 -12.50 2.56
N GLY A 374 2.95 -12.17 3.46
CA GLY A 374 3.77 -10.96 3.39
C GLY A 374 4.99 -11.13 2.47
N PRO A 375 5.79 -10.07 2.27
CA PRO A 375 6.92 -10.06 1.34
C PRO A 375 8.04 -11.06 1.67
N TYR A 376 8.09 -11.53 2.93
CA TYR A 376 9.04 -12.55 3.40
C TYR A 376 8.49 -13.98 3.30
N GLY A 377 7.33 -14.18 2.68
CA GLY A 377 6.68 -15.49 2.53
C GLY A 377 5.93 -16.00 3.77
N ARG A 378 5.97 -15.28 4.90
CA ARG A 378 5.20 -15.58 6.13
C ARG A 378 3.70 -15.41 5.86
N LEU A 379 2.86 -16.26 6.44
CA LEU A 379 1.42 -16.06 6.48
C LEU A 379 1.09 -14.80 7.28
N LEU A 380 0.12 -14.00 6.83
CA LEU A 380 -0.44 -12.88 7.58
C LEU A 380 -1.84 -13.28 8.06
N ALA A 381 -1.97 -13.58 9.35
CA ALA A 381 -3.23 -14.12 9.87
C ALA A 381 -3.52 -13.66 11.29
N THR A 382 -4.80 -13.60 11.65
CA THR A 382 -5.24 -13.53 13.04
C THR A 382 -5.13 -14.92 13.67
N VAL A 383 -4.72 -15.00 14.93
CA VAL A 383 -4.62 -16.26 15.68
C VAL A 383 -5.63 -16.25 16.84
N HIS A 384 -6.38 -17.34 16.96
CA HIS A 384 -7.32 -17.58 18.06
C HIS A 384 -6.96 -18.85 18.82
N TYR A 385 -7.03 -18.78 20.15
CA TYR A 385 -6.69 -19.90 21.03
C TYR A 385 -7.82 -20.20 22.04
N ASP A 386 -7.78 -21.39 22.63
CA ASP A 386 -8.75 -21.86 23.63
C ASP A 386 -8.25 -21.50 25.04
N ALA A 387 -8.62 -20.31 25.50
CA ALA A 387 -8.10 -19.76 26.75
C ALA A 387 -8.61 -20.47 28.02
N ASP A 388 -9.72 -21.22 27.94
CA ASP A 388 -10.38 -21.83 29.09
C ASP A 388 -10.51 -23.37 29.02
N ASP A 389 -9.77 -24.00 28.10
CA ASP A 389 -9.72 -25.44 27.84
C ASP A 389 -11.11 -26.05 27.51
N THR A 390 -12.01 -25.27 26.90
CA THR A 390 -13.36 -25.73 26.55
C THR A 390 -13.44 -26.42 25.19
N GLY A 391 -12.43 -26.21 24.36
CA GLY A 391 -12.37 -26.60 22.95
C GLY A 391 -12.91 -25.54 21.99
N ASP A 392 -13.24 -24.35 22.48
CA ASP A 392 -13.70 -23.22 21.68
C ASP A 392 -12.55 -22.21 21.49
N TYR A 393 -12.14 -21.94 20.24
CA TYR A 393 -11.04 -21.03 19.90
C TYR A 393 -11.57 -19.62 19.61
N ASP A 394 -12.08 -18.95 20.64
CA ASP A 394 -12.74 -17.64 20.52
C ASP A 394 -11.88 -16.47 21.02
N THR A 395 -10.78 -16.73 21.70
CA THR A 395 -9.90 -15.67 22.24
C THR A 395 -8.88 -15.24 21.19
N ASN A 396 -8.92 -13.97 20.79
CA ASN A 396 -8.01 -13.38 19.81
C ASN A 396 -6.66 -13.04 20.47
N TRP A 397 -5.57 -13.53 19.87
CA TRP A 397 -4.22 -13.26 20.36
C TRP A 397 -3.84 -11.77 20.28
N SER A 398 -4.18 -11.09 19.19
CA SER A 398 -3.87 -9.67 18.99
C SER A 398 -4.51 -8.80 20.08
N GLU A 399 -5.78 -9.06 20.42
CA GLU A 399 -6.47 -8.39 21.52
C GLU A 399 -5.79 -8.69 22.86
N THR A 400 -5.39 -9.95 23.11
CA THR A 400 -4.69 -10.34 24.35
C THR A 400 -3.38 -9.56 24.53
N VAL A 401 -2.57 -9.45 23.47
CA VAL A 401 -1.29 -8.71 23.50
C VAL A 401 -1.51 -7.24 23.82
N VAL A 402 -2.47 -6.59 23.15
CA VAL A 402 -2.75 -5.16 23.35
C VAL A 402 -3.37 -4.88 24.72
N GLU A 403 -4.40 -5.63 25.12
CA GLU A 403 -5.10 -5.42 26.40
C GLU A 403 -4.19 -5.65 27.62
N THR A 404 -3.19 -6.51 27.49
CA THR A 404 -2.21 -6.78 28.56
C THR A 404 -0.97 -5.90 28.47
N GLY A 405 -0.88 -5.01 27.46
CA GLY A 405 0.23 -4.10 27.24
C GLY A 405 1.55 -4.80 26.91
N HIS A 406 1.51 -5.92 26.18
CA HIS A 406 2.72 -6.62 25.70
C HIS A 406 3.12 -6.23 24.26
N GLY A 407 2.34 -5.36 23.62
CA GLY A 407 2.63 -4.86 22.28
C GLY A 407 1.77 -3.63 21.98
N ARG A 408 2.11 -2.98 20.87
CA ARG A 408 1.38 -1.86 20.29
C ARG A 408 0.49 -2.33 19.15
N VAL A 409 -0.43 -1.47 18.72
CA VAL A 409 -1.12 -1.66 17.44
C VAL A 409 -0.13 -1.42 16.30
N TYR A 410 -0.19 -2.27 15.29
CA TYR A 410 0.46 -2.03 14.00
C TYR A 410 -0.57 -1.42 13.04
N ASP A 411 -0.37 -0.18 12.63
CA ASP A 411 -1.37 0.63 11.90
C ASP A 411 -1.48 0.23 10.41
N SER A 412 -1.86 -1.03 10.15
CA SER A 412 -2.12 -1.59 8.82
C SER A 412 -3.58 -1.48 8.38
N GLY A 413 -3.92 -1.98 7.19
CA GLY A 413 -5.30 -2.02 6.68
C GLY A 413 -6.20 -3.10 7.31
N TYR A 414 -5.72 -3.79 8.33
CA TYR A 414 -6.42 -4.88 9.03
C TYR A 414 -7.83 -4.48 9.49
N ALA A 415 -8.84 -5.32 9.25
CA ALA A 415 -10.23 -4.97 9.58
C ALA A 415 -10.50 -4.85 11.09
N GLY A 416 -9.71 -5.55 11.93
CA GLY A 416 -9.81 -5.45 13.40
C GLY A 416 -9.00 -4.29 14.01
N HIS A 417 -8.35 -3.47 13.18
CA HIS A 417 -7.45 -2.40 13.61
C HIS A 417 -8.06 -1.46 14.66
N ASP A 418 -9.20 -0.84 14.36
CA ASP A 418 -9.76 0.21 15.23
C ASP A 418 -10.21 -0.32 16.59
N ALA A 419 -10.59 -1.60 16.68
CA ALA A 419 -10.88 -2.24 17.96
C ALA A 419 -9.61 -2.37 18.81
N LEU A 420 -8.47 -2.70 18.18
CA LEU A 420 -7.18 -2.73 18.85
C LEU A 420 -6.71 -1.33 19.26
N VAL A 421 -6.91 -0.30 18.44
CA VAL A 421 -6.58 1.10 18.81
C VAL A 421 -7.33 1.52 20.08
N GLN A 422 -8.62 1.20 20.18
CA GLN A 422 -9.41 1.49 21.39
C GLN A 422 -8.89 0.73 22.62
N ALA A 423 -8.49 -0.54 22.45
CA ALA A 423 -7.91 -1.34 23.53
C ALA A 423 -6.55 -0.79 23.98
N GLU A 424 -5.72 -0.35 23.05
CA GLU A 424 -4.41 0.23 23.32
C GLU A 424 -4.52 1.59 24.02
N LEU A 425 -5.42 2.46 23.58
CA LEU A 425 -5.72 3.73 24.26
C LEU A 425 -6.11 3.50 25.72
N ALA A 426 -6.86 2.43 26.01
CA ALA A 426 -7.19 2.04 27.37
C ALA A 426 -5.97 1.51 28.14
N ALA A 427 -5.16 0.65 27.51
CA ALA A 427 -3.93 0.11 28.10
C ALA A 427 -2.92 1.22 28.45
N ARG A 428 -2.73 2.20 27.55
CA ARG A 428 -1.94 3.42 27.75
C ARG A 428 -2.46 4.23 28.94
N ALA A 429 -3.75 4.55 28.95
CA ALA A 429 -4.37 5.34 30.03
C ALA A 429 -4.26 4.67 31.42
N ASP A 430 -4.29 3.34 31.47
CA ASP A 430 -4.16 2.57 32.71
C ASP A 430 -2.68 2.29 33.11
N GLY A 431 -1.71 2.64 32.25
CA GLY A 431 -0.29 2.31 32.46
C GLY A 431 -0.04 0.80 32.49
N THR A 432 -0.74 0.06 31.63
CA THR A 432 -0.71 -1.40 31.59
C THR A 432 0.50 -1.89 30.81
N GLY A 433 1.21 -2.88 31.35
CA GLY A 433 2.31 -3.52 30.65
C GLY A 433 3.46 -2.55 30.33
N VAL A 434 3.90 -2.55 29.08
CA VAL A 434 4.93 -1.65 28.52
C VAL A 434 4.57 -0.18 28.74
N TRP A 435 3.28 0.17 28.84
CA TRP A 435 2.84 1.54 29.04
C TRP A 435 3.05 2.06 30.47
N ALA A 436 3.54 1.24 31.40
CA ALA A 436 3.74 1.63 32.79
C ALA A 436 4.80 2.73 32.99
N GLU A 437 5.76 2.85 32.07
CA GLU A 437 6.78 3.92 32.07
C GLU A 437 6.53 5.00 30.99
N SER A 438 5.42 4.91 30.25
CA SER A 438 5.06 5.91 29.23
C SER A 438 4.73 7.25 29.90
N ASP A 439 5.42 8.31 29.46
CA ASP A 439 5.18 9.69 29.91
C ASP A 439 5.24 10.68 28.74
N PRO A 440 4.18 10.74 27.90
CA PRO A 440 4.14 11.67 26.77
C PRO A 440 4.25 13.15 27.20
N ASP A 441 3.81 13.49 28.42
CA ASP A 441 3.86 14.86 28.96
C ASP A 441 5.31 15.28 29.34
N ASP A 442 6.27 14.35 29.47
CA ASP A 442 7.71 14.64 29.69
C ASP A 442 8.55 14.55 28.40
N SER A 443 7.91 14.32 27.25
CA SER A 443 8.59 14.32 25.96
C SER A 443 9.21 15.68 25.63
N PRO A 444 10.48 15.74 25.18
CA PRO A 444 11.08 17.00 24.77
C PRO A 444 10.36 17.58 23.55
N THR A 445 10.14 18.90 23.59
CA THR A 445 9.67 19.65 22.43
C THR A 445 10.77 19.70 21.36
N LEU A 446 10.54 19.02 20.23
CA LEU A 446 11.42 19.01 19.07
C LEU A 446 10.75 19.75 17.89
N ALA A 447 11.55 20.29 16.96
CA ALA A 447 11.07 20.88 15.69
C ALA A 447 9.90 21.90 15.80
N ASN A 448 9.80 22.63 16.92
CA ASN A 448 8.73 23.59 17.20
C ASN A 448 9.16 25.06 17.11
N ASP A 449 10.21 25.35 16.32
CA ASP A 449 10.62 26.73 16.05
C ASP A 449 9.62 27.45 15.12
N PRO A 450 9.66 28.80 15.02
CA PRO A 450 8.84 29.52 14.05
C PRO A 450 9.03 28.97 12.64
N VAL A 451 7.92 28.84 11.90
CA VAL A 451 7.92 28.28 10.54
C VAL A 451 8.55 29.29 9.58
N GLU A 452 9.83 29.11 9.28
CA GLU A 452 10.55 29.98 8.33
C GLU A 452 10.42 29.51 6.88
N SER A 453 10.25 28.20 6.67
CA SER A 453 10.06 27.60 5.34
C SER A 453 9.27 26.29 5.43
N LEU A 454 8.63 25.91 4.33
CA LEU A 454 7.87 24.66 4.18
C LEU A 454 8.31 23.91 2.93
N ALA A 455 8.24 22.58 2.98
CA ALA A 455 8.55 21.67 1.89
C ALA A 455 7.30 20.89 1.44
N PHE A 456 7.14 20.68 0.13
CA PHE A 456 5.98 19.98 -0.45
C PHE A 456 6.40 18.93 -1.50
N PRO A 457 6.99 17.79 -1.10
CA PRO A 457 7.26 16.67 -2.01
C PRO A 457 6.02 16.24 -2.80
N ASN A 458 6.19 15.98 -4.10
CA ASN A 458 5.13 15.53 -5.00
C ASN A 458 3.89 16.44 -4.96
N ALA A 459 4.10 17.76 -4.94
CA ALA A 459 3.02 18.73 -4.81
C ALA A 459 1.95 18.62 -5.92
N VAL A 460 0.71 18.26 -5.57
CA VAL A 460 -0.45 18.25 -6.47
C VAL A 460 -1.12 19.63 -6.52
N PRO A 461 -1.47 20.16 -7.71
CA PRO A 461 -2.13 21.45 -7.81
C PRO A 461 -3.53 21.48 -7.18
N LEU A 462 -3.86 22.60 -6.56
CA LEU A 462 -5.19 22.87 -6.00
C LEU A 462 -6.07 23.67 -6.98
N THR A 463 -7.37 23.48 -6.89
CA THR A 463 -8.40 24.20 -7.63
C THR A 463 -9.64 24.43 -6.76
N ALA A 464 -10.65 25.09 -7.32
CA ALA A 464 -11.97 25.17 -6.72
C ALA A 464 -13.07 24.99 -7.79
N THR A 465 -14.34 24.82 -7.37
CA THR A 465 -15.50 24.76 -8.28
C THR A 465 -15.55 25.93 -9.27
N SER A 466 -15.04 27.10 -8.89
CA SER A 466 -14.96 28.32 -9.72
C SER A 466 -13.84 28.29 -10.78
N GLY A 467 -12.97 27.27 -10.74
CA GLY A 467 -11.80 27.08 -11.61
C GLY A 467 -10.47 27.59 -11.02
N SER A 468 -10.49 28.33 -9.92
CA SER A 468 -9.30 28.78 -9.19
C SER A 468 -9.60 28.93 -7.70
N VAL A 469 -8.65 28.54 -6.84
CA VAL A 469 -8.76 28.75 -5.40
C VAL A 469 -8.94 30.26 -5.10
N PRO A 470 -9.93 30.68 -4.30
CA PRO A 470 -10.09 32.07 -3.87
C PRO A 470 -8.85 32.58 -3.13
N GLU A 471 -8.44 33.83 -3.35
CA GLU A 471 -7.23 34.41 -2.73
C GLU A 471 -7.30 34.35 -1.18
N GLU A 472 -8.50 34.53 -0.62
CA GLU A 472 -8.77 34.46 0.82
C GLU A 472 -8.62 33.04 1.41
N SER A 473 -8.71 32.00 0.58
CA SER A 473 -8.54 30.61 0.99
C SER A 473 -7.08 30.15 0.93
N VAL A 474 -6.19 30.88 0.24
CA VAL A 474 -4.78 30.48 0.09
C VAL A 474 -4.02 30.76 1.39
N VAL A 475 -3.50 29.69 2.01
CA VAL A 475 -2.70 29.76 3.25
C VAL A 475 -1.21 29.76 2.93
N VAL A 476 -0.78 28.92 2.00
CA VAL A 476 0.61 28.80 1.53
C VAL A 476 0.60 28.80 0.00
N ALA A 477 1.53 29.52 -0.62
CA ALA A 477 1.70 29.55 -2.06
C ALA A 477 3.11 29.09 -2.48
N ALA A 478 3.22 28.58 -3.70
CA ALA A 478 4.49 28.25 -4.33
C ALA A 478 5.30 29.51 -4.65
N HIS A 479 6.62 29.39 -4.69
CA HIS A 479 7.47 30.50 -5.12
C HIS A 479 7.22 30.84 -6.60
N SER A 480 7.50 32.08 -6.99
CA SER A 480 7.34 32.57 -8.37
C SER A 480 8.23 31.86 -9.42
N SER A 481 9.22 31.08 -8.97
CA SER A 481 10.09 30.23 -9.81
C SER A 481 9.48 28.88 -10.13
N ALA A 482 8.44 28.46 -9.40
CA ALA A 482 7.79 27.18 -9.60
C ALA A 482 7.19 27.08 -11.02
N SER A 483 7.05 25.86 -11.52
CA SER A 483 6.42 25.54 -12.80
C SER A 483 5.00 26.10 -12.91
N ARG A 484 4.34 26.33 -11.77
CA ARG A 484 3.13 27.13 -11.61
C ARG A 484 3.38 28.24 -10.58
N ALA A 485 3.87 29.39 -11.05
CA ALA A 485 4.16 30.55 -10.20
C ALA A 485 2.95 30.93 -9.32
N ASP A 486 3.22 31.17 -8.03
CA ASP A 486 2.25 31.59 -7.02
C ASP A 486 1.06 30.61 -6.85
N ALA A 487 1.19 29.36 -7.30
CA ALA A 487 0.12 28.36 -7.15
C ALA A 487 -0.16 28.06 -5.67
N PRO A 488 -1.43 27.87 -5.26
CA PRO A 488 -1.75 27.45 -3.91
C PRO A 488 -1.14 26.08 -3.60
N LEU A 489 -0.41 25.99 -2.49
CA LEU A 489 0.12 24.74 -1.93
C LEU A 489 -0.68 24.30 -0.70
N VAL A 490 -1.31 25.24 -0.01
CA VAL A 490 -2.31 24.95 1.03
C VAL A 490 -3.48 25.89 0.85
N ALA A 491 -4.69 25.33 0.84
CA ALA A 491 -5.93 26.09 0.84
C ALA A 491 -6.84 25.65 1.99
N ALA A 492 -7.50 26.59 2.66
CA ALA A 492 -8.40 26.33 3.77
C ALA A 492 -9.78 26.94 3.55
N ASP A 493 -10.80 26.25 4.06
CA ASP A 493 -12.19 26.64 4.13
C ASP A 493 -12.65 26.57 5.60
N PRO A 494 -12.41 27.64 6.39
CA PRO A 494 -12.70 27.65 7.82
C PRO A 494 -14.18 27.48 8.15
N ASP A 495 -15.08 27.93 7.26
CA ASP A 495 -16.53 27.78 7.43
C ASP A 495 -16.96 26.31 7.38
N ARG A 496 -16.16 25.48 6.70
CA ARG A 496 -16.33 24.03 6.59
C ARG A 496 -15.36 23.24 7.44
N ARG A 497 -14.39 23.88 8.11
CA ARG A 497 -13.31 23.19 8.85
C ARG A 497 -12.53 22.22 7.97
N VAL A 498 -12.36 22.57 6.69
CA VAL A 498 -11.65 21.74 5.71
C VAL A 498 -10.39 22.46 5.25
N ALA A 499 -9.29 21.73 5.08
CA ALA A 499 -8.14 22.23 4.31
C ALA A 499 -7.64 21.17 3.33
N LEU A 500 -7.02 21.64 2.25
CA LEU A 500 -6.29 20.82 1.28
C LEU A 500 -4.82 21.23 1.33
N VAL A 501 -3.96 20.26 1.54
CA VAL A 501 -2.50 20.37 1.50
C VAL A 501 -2.04 19.65 0.23
N ALA A 502 -1.25 20.32 -0.60
CA ALA A 502 -0.79 19.80 -1.89
C ALA A 502 0.16 18.58 -1.78
N SER A 503 0.55 18.16 -0.58
CA SER A 503 1.55 17.12 -0.35
C SER A 503 1.21 16.30 0.91
N THR A 504 1.60 15.03 0.93
CA THR A 504 1.63 14.15 2.11
C THR A 504 2.89 14.37 2.96
N PHE A 505 3.42 15.60 2.95
CA PHE A 505 4.71 16.09 3.51
C PHE A 505 5.07 15.76 4.98
N LEU A 506 4.32 14.86 5.63
CA LEU A 506 4.57 14.32 6.95
C LEU A 506 5.06 12.86 6.90
N ALA A 507 5.09 12.24 5.72
CA ALA A 507 5.57 10.88 5.55
C ALA A 507 7.08 10.77 5.82
N ASP A 508 7.45 9.77 6.62
CA ASP A 508 8.84 9.52 7.05
C ASP A 508 9.77 9.17 5.88
N ASP A 509 9.23 8.55 4.83
CA ASP A 509 9.95 8.10 3.64
C ASP A 509 10.64 9.24 2.86
N TYR A 510 10.16 10.47 3.00
CA TYR A 510 10.79 11.62 2.38
C TYR A 510 12.12 12.02 3.04
N GLY A 511 12.36 11.62 4.29
CA GLY A 511 13.65 11.75 4.97
C GLY A 511 14.19 13.19 5.14
N PHE A 512 13.37 14.23 4.94
CA PHE A 512 13.79 15.64 5.06
C PHE A 512 13.44 16.27 6.43
N LEU A 513 12.70 15.56 7.26
CA LEU A 513 12.36 15.96 8.62
C LEU A 513 13.08 15.02 9.58
N ASP A 514 14.32 15.38 9.95
CA ASP A 514 15.11 14.66 10.93
C ASP A 514 15.04 15.37 12.28
N LEU A 515 14.41 14.72 13.27
CA LEU A 515 14.31 15.23 14.64
C LEU A 515 15.60 15.06 15.44
N ALA A 516 16.54 14.21 14.99
CA ALA A 516 17.76 13.89 15.73
C ALA A 516 18.79 15.03 15.80
N ASP A 517 18.67 16.04 14.93
CA ASP A 517 19.67 17.13 14.80
C ASP A 517 19.19 18.51 15.28
N ASP A 518 18.06 18.62 16.00
CA ASP A 518 17.42 19.88 16.49
C ASP A 518 17.16 20.95 15.39
N ALA A 519 17.46 20.64 14.13
CA ALA A 519 17.46 21.55 13.00
C ALA A 519 16.72 20.91 11.82
N THR A 520 15.43 20.59 12.02
CA THR A 520 14.56 20.33 10.87
C THR A 520 14.54 21.60 10.00
N PRO A 521 14.98 21.56 8.74
CA PRO A 521 15.08 22.76 7.91
C PRO A 521 13.71 23.37 7.55
N TYR A 522 12.61 22.64 7.78
CA TYR A 522 11.26 23.03 7.41
C TYR A 522 10.30 22.89 8.60
N GLY A 523 9.38 23.84 8.76
CA GLY A 523 8.41 23.89 9.86
C GLY A 523 7.10 23.15 9.58
N ASN A 524 7.15 22.06 8.80
CA ASN A 524 5.97 21.34 8.31
C ASN A 524 5.08 20.83 9.46
N TYR A 525 5.66 20.23 10.50
CA TYR A 525 4.92 19.67 11.62
C TYR A 525 4.21 20.74 12.46
N ALA A 526 4.91 21.83 12.83
CA ALA A 526 4.29 22.95 13.54
C ALA A 526 3.17 23.60 12.71
N PHE A 527 3.39 23.79 11.42
CA PHE A 527 2.38 24.34 10.52
C PHE A 527 1.13 23.47 10.44
N LEU A 528 1.27 22.15 10.20
CA LEU A 528 0.13 21.25 10.09
C LEU A 528 -0.68 21.20 11.39
N THR A 529 0.02 21.16 12.53
CA THR A 529 -0.60 21.11 13.86
C THR A 529 -1.34 22.41 14.20
N ASN A 530 -0.76 23.56 13.85
CA ASN A 530 -1.44 24.85 13.94
C ASN A 530 -2.66 24.92 13.02
N LEU A 531 -2.56 24.44 11.79
CA LEU A 531 -3.66 24.43 10.82
C LEU A 531 -4.83 23.57 11.30
N ALA A 532 -4.55 22.37 11.80
CA ALA A 532 -5.55 21.48 12.40
C ALA A 532 -6.24 22.14 13.61
N THR A 533 -5.44 22.71 14.53
CA THR A 533 -5.96 23.41 15.72
C THR A 533 -6.79 24.62 15.36
N ALA A 534 -6.39 25.39 14.36
CA ALA A 534 -7.08 26.60 13.92
C ALA A 534 -8.44 26.32 13.25
N LEU A 535 -8.63 25.11 12.70
CA LEU A 535 -9.88 24.68 12.06
C LEU A 535 -10.80 23.91 13.02
N ALA A 536 -10.25 23.22 14.02
CA ALA A 536 -11.03 22.43 14.95
C ALA A 536 -11.76 23.31 15.99
N GLU A 537 -12.99 22.93 16.36
CA GLU A 537 -13.75 23.55 17.46
C GLU A 537 -13.78 22.65 18.72
N ARG A 538 -13.01 21.56 18.68
CA ARG A 538 -12.88 20.54 19.71
C ARG A 538 -11.41 20.27 20.00
N ASP A 539 -11.16 19.69 21.16
CA ASP A 539 -9.83 19.29 21.61
C ASP A 539 -9.72 17.76 21.60
N GLY A 540 -8.50 17.24 21.45
CA GLY A 540 -8.25 15.81 21.27
C GLY A 540 -6.97 15.54 20.49
N TYR A 541 -6.73 14.27 20.17
CA TYR A 541 -5.63 13.86 19.29
C TYR A 541 -5.93 14.16 17.82
N LEU A 542 -4.96 13.94 16.94
CA LEU A 542 -5.18 13.88 15.50
C LEU A 542 -5.50 12.44 15.10
N ALA A 543 -6.48 12.23 14.22
CA ALA A 543 -6.67 10.93 13.57
C ALA A 543 -6.05 10.98 12.18
N ILE A 544 -5.55 9.85 11.68
CA ILE A 544 -5.09 9.69 10.30
C ILE A 544 -5.71 8.45 9.67
N ASP A 545 -6.28 8.60 8.49
CA ASP A 545 -6.85 7.49 7.74
C ASP A 545 -5.75 6.52 7.27
N GLY A 546 -5.74 5.32 7.83
CA GLY A 546 -4.90 4.19 7.39
C GLY A 546 -5.67 3.18 6.53
N GLY A 547 -7.01 3.29 6.54
CA GLY A 547 -7.93 2.40 5.87
C GLY A 547 -8.02 2.67 4.37
N HIS A 548 -9.05 2.12 3.73
CA HIS A 548 -9.37 2.43 2.33
C HIS A 548 -8.22 2.15 1.33
N GLY A 549 -7.34 1.21 1.66
CA GLY A 549 -6.14 0.86 0.90
C GLY A 549 -5.03 1.91 0.90
N GLN A 550 -5.00 2.79 1.91
CA GLN A 550 -3.98 3.86 2.02
C GLN A 550 -2.67 3.34 2.62
N PHE A 551 -2.70 2.41 3.57
CA PHE A 551 -1.51 1.85 4.24
C PHE A 551 -0.39 1.40 3.27
N SER A 552 -0.74 0.66 2.21
CA SER A 552 0.23 0.10 1.26
C SER A 552 0.45 0.96 0.01
N ALA A 553 -0.14 2.15 -0.06
CA ALA A 553 -0.06 3.03 -1.22
C ALA A 553 1.09 4.03 -1.08
N GLY A 554 2.09 3.96 -1.98
CA GLY A 554 3.25 4.87 -1.98
C GLY A 554 2.97 6.35 -2.28
N TYR A 555 1.70 6.74 -2.41
CA TYR A 555 1.24 8.13 -2.55
C TYR A 555 0.42 8.61 -1.33
N ALA A 556 0.24 7.73 -0.34
CA ALA A 556 -0.50 7.95 0.89
C ALA A 556 0.44 7.91 2.10
N VAL A 557 -0.10 8.21 3.28
CA VAL A 557 0.60 8.13 4.55
C VAL A 557 -0.39 7.65 5.61
N SER A 558 0.01 6.64 6.38
CA SER A 558 -0.71 6.13 7.56
C SER A 558 0.00 6.55 8.85
N ALA A 559 -0.58 6.24 10.01
CA ALA A 559 0.08 6.42 11.31
C ALA A 559 1.43 5.67 11.36
N GLU A 560 1.48 4.44 10.83
CA GLU A 560 2.71 3.64 10.75
C GLU A 560 3.84 4.31 9.96
N SER A 561 3.53 5.27 9.07
CA SER A 561 4.51 6.02 8.26
C SER A 561 4.65 7.48 8.68
N ALA A 562 4.14 7.84 9.86
CA ALA A 562 4.13 9.19 10.42
C ALA A 562 4.73 9.23 11.84
N GLN A 563 5.65 8.32 12.14
CA GLN A 563 6.21 8.10 13.49
C GLN A 563 7.05 9.32 13.93
N THR A 564 7.74 9.96 12.99
CA THR A 564 8.45 11.21 13.28
C THR A 564 7.47 12.35 13.60
N TYR A 565 6.31 12.38 12.95
CA TYR A 565 5.29 13.38 13.27
C TYR A 565 4.63 13.10 14.63
N GLN A 566 4.36 11.83 14.95
CA GLN A 566 3.93 11.42 16.30
C GLN A 566 4.92 11.92 17.36
N ARG A 567 6.21 11.68 17.15
CA ARG A 567 7.26 12.13 18.06
C ARG A 567 7.29 13.65 18.26
N TYR A 568 7.05 14.42 17.19
CA TYR A 568 6.85 15.87 17.31
C TYR A 568 5.63 16.23 18.17
N LEU A 569 4.49 15.55 17.94
CA LEU A 569 3.22 15.83 18.63
C LEU A 569 3.34 15.62 20.14
N GLU A 570 4.02 14.56 20.58
CA GLU A 570 4.27 14.28 21.99
C GLU A 570 4.92 15.48 22.69
N GLY A 571 5.97 16.04 22.08
CA GLY A 571 6.69 17.20 22.61
C GLY A 571 5.88 18.50 22.66
N VAL A 572 4.66 18.51 22.13
CA VAL A 572 3.71 19.64 22.19
C VAL A 572 2.37 19.26 22.81
N ASP A 573 2.36 18.21 23.64
CA ASP A 573 1.20 17.70 24.39
C ASP A 573 0.03 17.27 23.45
N ARG A 574 0.35 16.59 22.35
CA ARG A 574 -0.58 16.04 21.36
C ARG A 574 -0.24 14.59 21.02
N GLY A 575 -1.21 13.88 20.45
CA GLY A 575 -1.01 12.54 19.90
C GLY A 575 -1.64 12.39 18.52
N ILE A 576 -1.36 11.26 17.86
CA ILE A 576 -1.97 10.87 16.59
C ILE A 576 -2.35 9.39 16.63
N GLU A 577 -3.51 9.03 16.07
CA GLU A 577 -4.03 7.65 16.04
C GLU A 577 -4.47 7.28 14.62
N GLY A 578 -4.20 6.05 14.19
CA GLY A 578 -4.77 5.53 12.95
C GLY A 578 -6.26 5.24 13.06
N VAL A 579 -6.97 5.37 11.93
CA VAL A 579 -8.38 4.97 11.80
C VAL A 579 -8.60 4.30 10.45
N ASN A 580 -9.25 3.14 10.45
CA ASN A 580 -9.58 2.37 9.25
C ASN A 580 -11.08 2.39 8.93
N ASP A 581 -11.94 2.52 9.93
CA ASP A 581 -13.40 2.61 9.80
C ASP A 581 -13.91 3.82 10.56
N TYR A 582 -14.41 4.83 9.85
CA TYR A 582 -14.90 6.07 10.48
C TYR A 582 -16.10 5.85 11.42
N THR A 583 -16.73 4.68 11.42
CA THR A 583 -17.83 4.30 12.33
C THR A 583 -17.38 3.63 13.62
N SER A 584 -16.08 3.33 13.78
CA SER A 584 -15.52 2.55 14.90
C SER A 584 -15.54 3.25 16.26
N GLY A 585 -15.64 4.58 16.26
CA GLY A 585 -15.59 5.41 17.46
C GLY A 585 -14.20 6.01 17.75
N VAL A 586 -13.16 5.67 16.98
CA VAL A 586 -11.85 6.35 17.06
C VAL A 586 -12.00 7.87 16.86
N LEU A 587 -12.84 8.30 15.92
CA LEU A 587 -13.08 9.73 15.69
C LEU A 587 -13.72 10.50 16.86
N ASP A 588 -14.26 9.81 17.88
CA ASP A 588 -14.86 10.47 19.05
C ASP A 588 -13.81 11.18 19.92
N GLY A 589 -12.57 10.69 19.92
CA GLY A 589 -11.43 11.29 20.65
C GLY A 589 -10.61 12.28 19.82
N ALA A 590 -10.87 12.38 18.52
CA ALA A 590 -10.09 13.18 17.59
C ALA A 590 -10.58 14.64 17.49
N SER A 591 -9.62 15.56 17.38
CA SER A 591 -9.83 16.98 17.08
C SER A 591 -9.85 17.27 15.58
N ALA A 592 -9.01 16.56 14.82
CA ALA A 592 -8.94 16.63 13.38
C ALA A 592 -8.64 15.26 12.78
N LEU A 593 -9.02 15.07 11.52
CA LEU A 593 -8.75 13.88 10.72
C LEU A 593 -7.89 14.26 9.51
N LEU A 594 -6.76 13.58 9.33
CA LEU A 594 -5.91 13.64 8.16
C LEU A 594 -6.34 12.57 7.17
N VAL A 595 -6.63 12.96 5.93
CA VAL A 595 -7.15 12.05 4.90
C VAL A 595 -6.27 12.14 3.65
N THR A 596 -5.60 11.03 3.30
CA THR A 596 -4.87 10.95 2.03
C THR A 596 -5.78 10.46 0.91
N ALA A 597 -5.25 10.21 -0.30
CA ALA A 597 -6.08 9.80 -1.43
C ALA A 597 -6.55 8.34 -1.27
N PRO A 598 -7.86 8.02 -1.14
CA PRO A 598 -8.30 6.65 -0.90
C PRO A 598 -8.17 5.75 -2.14
N ALA A 599 -7.55 4.59 -1.99
CA ALA A 599 -7.41 3.58 -3.05
C ALA A 599 -8.73 2.82 -3.31
N THR A 600 -9.56 2.67 -2.28
CA THR A 600 -10.91 2.11 -2.36
C THR A 600 -11.97 3.13 -1.89
N GLY A 601 -13.24 2.81 -2.09
CA GLY A 601 -14.34 3.66 -1.61
C GLY A 601 -14.66 3.36 -0.15
N LEU A 602 -15.24 4.36 0.53
CA LEU A 602 -15.78 4.21 1.89
C LEU A 602 -16.89 3.15 1.93
N ALA A 603 -16.96 2.43 3.04
CA ALA A 603 -18.02 1.50 3.35
C ALA A 603 -19.34 2.22 3.70
N ASP A 604 -20.40 1.42 3.85
CA ASP A 604 -21.73 1.93 4.19
C ASP A 604 -21.71 2.65 5.56
N GLY A 605 -22.06 3.94 5.57
CA GLY A 605 -22.20 4.74 6.79
C GLY A 605 -20.98 5.56 7.19
N GLU A 606 -19.80 5.28 6.64
CA GLU A 606 -18.57 6.04 6.96
C GLU A 606 -18.64 7.49 6.49
N LEU A 607 -19.28 7.76 5.34
CA LEU A 607 -19.48 9.13 4.89
C LEU A 607 -20.37 9.93 5.86
N ASP A 608 -21.42 9.30 6.40
CA ASP A 608 -22.29 9.92 7.40
C ASP A 608 -21.53 10.17 8.71
N ALA A 609 -20.63 9.26 9.09
CA ALA A 609 -19.75 9.41 10.26
C ALA A 609 -18.76 10.57 10.07
N LEU A 610 -18.11 10.68 8.91
CA LEU A 610 -17.21 11.78 8.57
C LEU A 610 -17.93 13.14 8.58
N GLN A 611 -19.14 13.21 8.01
CA GLN A 611 -19.97 14.42 8.06
C GLN A 611 -20.41 14.77 9.49
N SER A 612 -20.70 13.76 10.31
CA SER A 612 -21.05 13.96 11.72
C SER A 612 -19.84 14.48 12.52
N PHE A 613 -18.67 13.88 12.33
CA PHE A 613 -17.40 14.35 12.91
C PHE A 613 -17.14 15.82 12.57
N GLN A 614 -17.26 16.19 11.29
CA GLN A 614 -17.14 17.58 10.86
C GLN A 614 -18.19 18.46 11.54
N ALA A 615 -19.47 18.06 11.53
CA ALA A 615 -20.56 18.85 12.10
C ALA A 615 -20.42 19.10 13.61
N ASP A 616 -19.83 18.14 14.33
CA ASP A 616 -19.57 18.20 15.75
C ASP A 616 -18.23 18.92 16.08
N GLY A 617 -17.68 19.66 15.12
CA GLY A 617 -16.54 20.56 15.32
C GLY A 617 -15.18 19.98 14.92
N GLY A 618 -15.11 18.76 14.41
CA GLY A 618 -13.86 18.17 13.91
C GLY A 618 -13.39 18.85 12.63
N ALA A 619 -12.06 18.99 12.49
CA ALA A 619 -11.44 19.47 11.25
C ALA A 619 -11.05 18.32 10.34
N VAL A 620 -11.14 18.49 9.01
CA VAL A 620 -10.71 17.48 8.03
C VAL A 620 -9.67 18.08 7.10
N LEU A 621 -8.46 17.52 7.14
CA LEU A 621 -7.33 17.98 6.34
C LEU A 621 -7.02 16.92 5.29
N PHE A 622 -7.26 17.26 4.03
CA PHE A 622 -6.91 16.40 2.91
C PHE A 622 -5.46 16.62 2.50
N LEU A 623 -4.67 15.55 2.48
CA LEU A 623 -3.28 15.57 2.05
C LEU A 623 -3.20 14.93 0.65
N GLY A 624 -2.92 15.75 -0.35
CA GLY A 624 -2.82 15.32 -1.73
C GLY A 624 -1.41 14.85 -2.09
N ASN A 625 -1.29 14.12 -3.20
CA ASN A 625 0.00 13.71 -3.75
C ASN A 625 -0.11 13.61 -5.27
N ALA A 626 0.85 14.19 -6.01
CA ALA A 626 0.81 14.22 -7.48
C ALA A 626 1.04 12.84 -8.12
N THR A 627 1.57 11.86 -7.37
CA THR A 627 1.72 10.47 -7.83
C THR A 627 0.46 9.63 -7.59
N ALA A 628 -0.54 10.18 -6.89
CA ALA A 628 -1.80 9.47 -6.65
C ALA A 628 -2.57 9.22 -7.96
N PRO A 629 -3.09 8.00 -8.20
CA PRO A 629 -3.92 7.69 -9.34
C PRO A 629 -5.14 8.62 -9.45
N GLY A 630 -5.58 8.90 -10.69
CA GLY A 630 -6.67 9.84 -10.94
C GLY A 630 -7.99 9.43 -10.27
N ASN A 631 -8.27 8.13 -10.15
CA ASN A 631 -9.42 7.62 -9.40
C ASN A 631 -9.31 7.85 -7.89
N ALA A 632 -8.13 7.65 -7.29
CA ALA A 632 -7.90 7.95 -5.87
C ALA A 632 -8.07 9.44 -5.56
N THR A 633 -7.47 10.30 -6.40
CA THR A 633 -7.68 11.76 -6.33
C THR A 633 -9.15 12.15 -6.48
N ALA A 634 -9.89 11.50 -7.39
CA ALA A 634 -11.32 11.75 -7.56
C ALA A 634 -12.16 11.33 -6.35
N ARG A 635 -11.79 10.24 -5.65
CA ARG A 635 -12.43 9.84 -4.39
C ARG A 635 -12.17 10.88 -3.30
N GLN A 636 -10.92 11.31 -3.13
CA GLN A 636 -10.57 12.36 -2.17
C GLN A 636 -11.35 13.68 -2.43
N ASN A 637 -11.44 14.10 -3.69
CA ASN A 637 -12.27 15.25 -4.09
C ASN A 637 -13.77 15.05 -3.83
N SER A 638 -14.26 13.81 -3.94
CA SER A 638 -15.65 13.48 -3.64
C SER A 638 -15.94 13.62 -2.14
N LEU A 639 -14.98 13.25 -1.27
CA LEU A 639 -15.07 13.49 0.17
C LEU A 639 -15.07 14.98 0.48
N ALA A 640 -14.16 15.76 -0.10
CA ALA A 640 -14.13 17.22 0.06
C ALA A 640 -15.46 17.86 -0.35
N THR A 641 -16.03 17.44 -1.49
CA THR A 641 -17.34 17.89 -1.96
C THR A 641 -18.46 17.51 -0.99
N ALA A 642 -18.42 16.30 -0.43
CA ALA A 642 -19.42 15.84 0.53
C ALA A 642 -19.34 16.56 1.89
N LEU A 643 -18.20 17.18 2.19
CA LEU A 643 -17.98 18.08 3.33
C LEU A 643 -18.35 19.54 3.01
N ASP A 644 -19.05 19.78 1.91
CA ASP A 644 -19.54 21.08 1.43
C ASP A 644 -18.44 22.13 1.15
N THR A 645 -17.17 21.73 0.95
CA THR A 645 -16.14 22.66 0.48
C THR A 645 -16.12 22.72 -1.06
N ASP A 646 -15.77 23.89 -1.59
CA ASP A 646 -15.54 24.10 -3.02
C ASP A 646 -14.10 23.79 -3.45
N LEU A 647 -13.20 23.48 -2.50
CA LEU A 647 -11.79 23.20 -2.75
C LEU A 647 -11.59 21.76 -3.29
N ALA A 648 -10.64 21.59 -4.20
CA ALA A 648 -10.32 20.28 -4.79
C ALA A 648 -8.86 20.20 -5.27
N PHE A 649 -8.36 18.99 -5.44
CA PHE A 649 -7.13 18.69 -6.17
C PHE A 649 -7.38 18.60 -7.68
N THR A 650 -6.38 18.92 -8.49
CA THR A 650 -6.43 18.76 -9.95
C THR A 650 -5.15 18.15 -10.50
N THR A 651 -5.16 17.77 -11.77
CA THR A 651 -4.08 16.99 -12.38
C THR A 651 -2.79 17.78 -12.60
N GLY A 652 -1.69 17.04 -12.51
CA GLY A 652 -0.32 17.50 -12.74
C GLY A 652 0.48 17.62 -11.45
N THR A 653 1.68 18.17 -11.58
CA THR A 653 2.64 18.31 -10.48
C THR A 653 3.14 19.76 -10.45
N ILE A 654 3.36 20.29 -9.25
CA ILE A 654 4.07 21.55 -9.05
C ILE A 654 5.52 21.20 -8.75
N THR A 655 6.43 21.80 -9.52
CA THR A 655 7.88 21.60 -9.39
C THR A 655 8.56 22.96 -9.29
N ASP A 656 9.74 23.04 -8.68
CA ASP A 656 10.52 24.27 -8.62
C ASP A 656 12.02 23.98 -8.73
N PRO A 657 12.71 24.41 -9.80
CA PRO A 657 14.14 24.16 -9.98
C PRO A 657 15.04 25.05 -9.12
N ASP A 658 14.51 26.15 -8.58
CA ASP A 658 15.28 27.14 -7.83
C ASP A 658 15.10 26.99 -6.31
N HIS A 659 13.93 26.54 -5.86
CA HIS A 659 13.57 26.37 -4.44
C HIS A 659 13.03 24.96 -4.21
N ASN A 660 13.91 24.03 -3.84
CA ASN A 660 13.56 22.64 -3.61
C ASN A 660 14.45 21.98 -2.55
N ILE A 661 14.08 20.77 -2.14
CA ILE A 661 14.87 19.92 -1.26
C ILE A 661 16.02 19.29 -2.06
N ASP A 662 17.26 19.63 -1.71
CA ASP A 662 18.49 18.99 -2.20
C ASP A 662 18.61 18.81 -3.73
N GLY A 663 18.07 19.73 -4.51
CA GLY A 663 18.11 19.69 -5.98
C GLY A 663 16.97 18.86 -6.62
N THR A 664 15.98 18.44 -5.84
CA THR A 664 14.84 17.64 -6.29
C THR A 664 13.69 18.53 -6.72
N ASP A 665 13.60 18.90 -8.00
CA ASP A 665 12.55 19.80 -8.53
C ASP A 665 11.11 19.41 -8.12
N ALA A 666 10.83 18.11 -7.93
CA ALA A 666 9.53 17.59 -7.50
C ALA A 666 9.23 17.76 -6.00
N ALA A 667 10.16 18.32 -5.24
CA ALA A 667 10.00 18.67 -3.83
C ALA A 667 10.19 20.17 -3.61
N PRO A 668 9.29 21.02 -4.14
CA PRO A 668 9.39 22.47 -3.99
C PRO A 668 9.35 22.90 -2.52
N THR A 669 10.10 23.96 -2.23
CA THR A 669 10.11 24.64 -0.93
C THR A 669 9.61 26.07 -1.07
N THR A 670 9.04 26.63 0.00
CA THR A 670 8.48 27.98 -0.04
C THR A 670 8.60 28.72 1.28
N THR A 671 8.63 30.05 1.17
CA THR A 671 8.56 31.03 2.26
C THR A 671 7.36 31.99 2.05
N VAL A 672 6.47 31.66 1.11
CA VAL A 672 5.36 32.52 0.69
C VAL A 672 4.10 32.14 1.47
N PHE A 673 3.86 32.91 2.53
CA PHE A 673 2.80 32.66 3.53
C PHE A 673 1.75 33.78 3.51
N PRO A 674 0.78 33.76 2.56
CA PRO A 674 -0.30 34.74 2.51
C PRO A 674 -1.35 34.55 3.62
N GLY A 675 -1.36 33.41 4.32
CA GLY A 675 -2.27 33.08 5.42
C GLY A 675 -2.02 33.88 6.71
N ASP A 676 -2.74 33.50 7.78
CA ASP A 676 -2.61 34.14 9.10
C ASP A 676 -1.25 33.84 9.75
N ASP A 677 -0.59 34.87 10.30
CA ASP A 677 0.74 34.76 10.93
C ASP A 677 0.76 33.71 12.07
N SER A 678 -0.36 33.47 12.74
CA SER A 678 -0.45 32.50 13.85
C SER A 678 -0.21 31.05 13.40
N LEU A 679 -0.42 30.73 12.13
CA LEU A 679 -0.15 29.38 11.58
C LEU A 679 1.35 29.08 11.45
N PHE A 680 2.17 30.12 11.44
CA PHE A 680 3.62 30.05 11.21
C PHE A 680 4.42 30.32 12.49
N ALA A 681 3.74 30.46 13.63
CA ALA A 681 4.36 30.51 14.94
C ALA A 681 4.73 29.09 15.43
N PRO A 682 5.63 28.96 16.43
CA PRO A 682 5.71 27.77 17.26
C PRO A 682 4.31 27.33 17.69
N TYR A 683 4.05 26.02 17.68
CA TYR A 683 2.80 25.51 18.20
C TYR A 683 2.70 25.79 19.71
N ASP A 684 1.63 26.47 20.11
CA ASP A 684 1.27 26.75 21.51
C ASP A 684 -0.23 26.56 21.78
N GLY A 685 -0.96 25.97 20.83
CA GLY A 685 -2.40 25.74 20.91
C GLY A 685 -3.27 27.00 20.71
N THR A 686 -2.70 28.13 20.28
CA THR A 686 -3.45 29.39 20.11
C THR A 686 -3.68 29.82 18.67
N ALA A 687 -3.27 29.02 17.69
CA ALA A 687 -3.45 29.30 16.27
C ALA A 687 -4.93 29.50 15.90
N THR A 688 -5.20 30.47 15.02
CA THR A 688 -6.56 30.78 14.57
C THR A 688 -6.59 31.11 13.07
N LEU A 689 -7.60 30.63 12.35
CA LEU A 689 -7.96 31.16 11.03
C LEU A 689 -9.17 32.09 11.19
N ASP A 690 -9.06 33.33 10.69
CA ASP A 690 -10.15 34.29 10.75
C ASP A 690 -11.36 33.81 9.90
N GLN A 691 -12.40 33.29 10.58
CA GLN A 691 -13.68 32.90 9.98
C GLN A 691 -14.52 34.11 9.49
N SER A 692 -14.00 35.35 9.53
CA SER A 692 -14.80 36.57 9.36
C SER A 692 -14.34 37.51 8.23
N THR A 693 -13.86 37.01 7.10
CA THR A 693 -13.56 37.88 5.94
C THR A 693 -14.75 38.19 5.03
N THR A 694 -15.97 38.25 5.56
CA THR A 694 -16.98 39.18 5.03
C THR A 694 -17.09 40.41 5.93
N THR A 695 -16.07 41.28 5.94
CA THR A 695 -16.17 42.76 5.91
C THR A 695 -14.78 43.40 6.07
N ARG A 696 -14.05 43.65 4.98
CA ARG A 696 -12.99 44.67 4.99
C ARG A 696 -13.62 46.07 4.92
N SER A 697 -13.68 46.82 6.03
CA SER A 697 -13.51 48.29 5.98
C SER A 697 -13.31 48.99 7.33
N THR A 698 -12.18 49.73 7.40
CA THR A 698 -11.96 51.04 8.05
C THR A 698 -12.20 51.27 9.56
N THR A 699 -11.07 51.43 10.27
CA THR A 699 -10.79 52.35 11.41
C THR A 699 -11.40 52.03 12.80
N ARG A 700 -10.56 51.80 13.81
CA ARG A 700 -10.03 52.83 14.76
C ARG A 700 -9.43 52.17 16.01
N SER A 701 -8.21 52.61 16.35
CA SER A 701 -7.50 52.36 17.61
C SER A 701 -8.33 52.76 18.84
N THR A 702 -8.43 51.85 19.82
CA THR A 702 -8.42 52.15 21.26
C THR A 702 -7.88 50.95 22.05
N THR A 703 -6.82 51.20 22.80
CA THR A 703 -6.22 50.38 23.86
C THR A 703 -7.12 50.30 25.10
N ASP A 704 -7.22 49.12 25.73
CA ASP A 704 -7.20 48.95 27.19
C ASP A 704 -6.96 47.46 27.57
N PRO A 705 -6.45 47.16 28.79
CA PRO A 705 -5.63 45.97 29.05
C PRO A 705 -6.41 44.74 29.51
N ALA A 706 -5.91 43.56 29.14
CA ALA A 706 -6.36 42.26 29.62
C ALA A 706 -5.88 41.98 31.06
N THR A 707 -6.80 41.53 31.90
CA THR A 707 -6.53 40.87 33.19
C THR A 707 -6.21 39.40 32.95
N SER A 708 -5.05 38.93 33.41
CA SER A 708 -4.70 37.51 33.39
C SER A 708 -5.45 36.74 34.48
N THR A 709 -5.99 35.59 34.11
CA THR A 709 -6.30 34.49 35.01
C THR A 709 -5.77 33.23 34.38
N SER A 710 -4.63 32.76 34.88
CA SER A 710 -4.04 31.45 34.59
C SER A 710 -4.94 30.37 35.19
N GLY A 711 -5.66 29.64 34.34
CA GLY A 711 -6.17 28.31 34.66
C GLY A 711 -5.28 27.31 33.93
N SER A 712 -4.62 26.42 34.67
CA SER A 712 -3.92 25.26 34.13
C SER A 712 -4.94 24.32 33.49
N THR A 713 -4.84 24.11 32.18
CA THR A 713 -5.47 23.01 31.46
C THR A 713 -4.80 21.69 31.91
N PRO A 714 -5.53 20.58 32.13
CA PRO A 714 -4.91 19.27 32.33
C PRO A 714 -4.12 18.85 31.09
N GLY A 715 -3.01 18.12 31.27
CA GLY A 715 -2.21 17.54 30.19
C GLY A 715 -2.95 16.44 29.41
N PHE A 716 -2.44 16.10 28.22
CA PHE A 716 -3.06 15.18 27.26
C PHE A 716 -3.32 13.79 27.86
N GLY A 717 -2.42 13.27 28.70
CA GLY A 717 -2.61 12.01 29.43
C GLY A 717 -3.86 11.97 30.33
N ALA A 718 -4.40 13.12 30.74
CA ALA A 718 -5.65 13.19 31.51
C ALA A 718 -6.92 13.23 30.64
N LEU A 719 -6.80 13.56 29.34
CA LEU A 719 -7.91 13.65 28.38
C LEU A 719 -8.20 12.28 27.73
N THR A 720 -7.18 11.50 27.40
CA THR A 720 -7.29 10.08 26.98
C THR A 720 -8.00 9.25 28.06
N ALA A 721 -7.67 9.45 29.33
CA ALA A 721 -8.35 8.79 30.46
C ALA A 721 -9.86 9.14 30.56
N ALA A 722 -10.29 10.32 30.11
CA ALA A 722 -11.70 10.72 30.14
C ALA A 722 -12.51 10.21 28.94
N ALA A 723 -11.88 10.10 27.76
CA ALA A 723 -12.49 9.57 26.54
C ALA A 723 -12.64 8.03 26.60
N GLY A 724 -11.61 7.30 27.02
CA GLY A 724 -11.65 5.82 27.14
C GLY A 724 -12.72 5.31 28.12
N VAL A 725 -12.96 6.03 29.22
CA VAL A 725 -14.00 5.68 30.21
C VAL A 725 -15.42 5.89 29.65
N LEU A 726 -15.62 6.83 28.73
CA LEU A 726 -16.92 7.10 28.10
C LEU A 726 -17.20 6.18 26.91
N GLY A 727 -16.18 5.85 26.10
CA GLY A 727 -16.25 4.90 24.99
C GLY A 727 -16.49 3.45 25.45
N GLY A 728 -15.72 2.97 26.44
CA GLY A 728 -15.87 1.61 26.99
C GLY A 728 -17.22 1.36 27.67
N ALA A 729 -17.84 2.39 28.26
CA ALA A 729 -19.17 2.29 28.84
C ALA A 729 -20.29 2.21 27.79
N ALA A 730 -20.10 2.78 26.60
CA ALA A 730 -21.03 2.69 25.49
C ALA A 730 -20.94 1.32 24.78
N TYR A 731 -19.73 0.76 24.64
CA TYR A 731 -19.50 -0.54 24.03
C TYR A 731 -20.06 -1.70 24.89
N ALA A 732 -19.78 -1.71 26.20
CA ALA A 732 -20.31 -2.73 27.12
C ALA A 732 -21.85 -2.71 27.30
N LEU A 733 -22.52 -1.64 26.87
CA LEU A 733 -23.98 -1.54 26.84
C LEU A 733 -24.59 -2.02 25.52
N ARG A 734 -23.83 -2.07 24.42
CA ARG A 734 -24.31 -2.51 23.10
C ARG A 734 -24.38 -4.03 23.01
N ASP A 735 -23.40 -4.75 23.56
CA ASP A 735 -23.38 -6.23 23.63
C ASP A 735 -24.44 -6.86 24.54
N ARG A 736 -25.11 -6.07 25.38
CA ARG A 736 -26.22 -6.55 26.21
C ARG A 736 -27.59 -6.50 25.54
N PHE A 737 -27.70 -6.00 24.30
CA PHE A 737 -28.99 -5.90 23.61
C PHE A 737 -29.17 -6.86 22.43
N ASP A 738 -28.16 -7.64 22.03
CA ASP A 738 -28.28 -8.66 20.98
C ASP A 738 -28.39 -10.12 21.50
N ALA A 739 -28.61 -10.28 22.81
CA ALA A 739 -28.99 -11.55 23.42
C ALA A 739 -30.39 -11.47 24.06
N ASP A 740 -31.43 -11.41 23.23
CA ASP A 740 -32.82 -11.83 23.58
C ASP A 740 -33.66 -12.20 22.33
#